data_AF-A0A6N8HQF2-F1
#
_entry.id   AF-A0A6N8HQF2-F1
#
_cell.length_a   1.000
_cell.length_b   1.000
_cell.length_c   1.000
_cell.angle_alpha   90.00
_cell.angle_beta   90.00
_cell.angle_gamma   90.00
#
_symmetry.space_group_name_H-M   'P 1'
#
loop_
_entity.id
_entity.type
_entity.pdbx_description
1 polymer ?
#
loop_
_entity_poly.entity_id
_entity_poly.type
_entity_poly.pdbx_seq_one_letter_code
_entity_poly.pdbx_strand_id
1 'polypeptide(L)'
;MQIKDMFKRRINRDIKGVIKIGQDDDANMYQELEEYVVTNELHKHIGSFFEAYAKGIETPTDKIGVWISGFFGSGKSHFLKILSYLVENRAVQGKQAIDFFEDKIHDPKTVDHLKKAGSITTDVVLFDIDAKSESDSMADKESIVKVLNKVFNEMQGFCGAIPWIAEIERNMQKDGTYETFKKTFHDIAGTSWVEAREDFYYEEDAIIEALSKTTQMSEASARNWFERAEEEYTISIERFAGRVKEYIDDKGPDHHVAFFIDEVGQYIGDNSRAMLNLQTIVHELGRQCKGKAWIIVTSQEDIDSVLTVKGNDFSKIQGRFDTKLSLSSAFVDEVIKKRILEKNEPGAQTLDEVYRKKNSILQSVLSFTQDSAEMKTYANADDFIDVYPFIPYQFNLLQNVFTGVRIHGAAGKHLAEGERSLLSAFQESAIQYGNEQEGTLAPFSAFYETIEAFLDSSIRTVIIHASQNEKLEEFDINVLKLLFLIKYVKELPANMENIATLMIDHIDVDKIELKKRIETALIRLTKQTLIQRNGDAYIFLTNDEQDVNREIKHMHVETSEVVQKIGNEVFEGIYTDRKYRYSNKYHFAFNAYIDDRPVRTQASDLGVRVLTPYADEALDFNASELKMVSLRENNVILKLPQDTSYLEEMDEILRIQAYLKLKSGTAVSQAVEDIKTRKSREVTERQERIRTFLTEGLKYAEIYVNGQQMDIGPKNPVDRINDALRMLVRAEYNKLDYVTEFVDTVKDLQNFVTEPEQMALEGVKQPNANALKEVMVYIDRLANRNQSMTVKDLRDYFSAKPYGWLELDITALLVQLFKSQDIHFRLNTKELQLDDPNLVNYLTKRDNIDRVIVKKRERVSPILLKTVRDVSKDLFGISALPTDEDGLRNRFTELLQSEREVLIDLLANYRQHGVYYPGENVLRKGKKLIDDLLEIGDTATFYKAVREMRRDLRAYAEDSKEVKSFFKNQQEKFDEAVKRLQIFDKNRTYVTDKTITQTAHQMERIVNNTQPYDMIQELPGLYQAFDNHFVDLLEEECKPVKASIQEDMAEVETELAKDDVLKDKLLLDFREAFRTLEDRLDRVNDLYEAIAMQVESDRLKVRCMETINRERDKQHIPEPDPDTDQQAPEKPKPKPVRKTKTLSKNMMIKGTRTLQSKHDVDNFVEELRKQLLDELDEETTIHLV
;
A
#
# COMPACT_ATOMS: atom_id res chain seq x y z
N MET A 1 31.77 -28.76 57.84
CA MET A 1 33.10 -29.02 57.24
C MET A 1 33.56 -27.75 56.54
N GLN A 2 34.79 -27.28 56.78
CA GLN A 2 35.28 -26.07 56.10
C GLN A 2 35.55 -26.35 54.62
N ILE A 3 35.29 -25.37 53.75
CA ILE A 3 35.40 -25.53 52.28
C ILE A 3 36.82 -25.93 51.87
N LYS A 4 37.86 -25.32 52.46
CA LYS A 4 39.27 -25.62 52.14
C LYS A 4 39.66 -27.09 52.39
N ASP A 5 38.98 -27.76 53.32
CA ASP A 5 39.27 -29.14 53.70
C ASP A 5 38.58 -30.16 52.77
N MET A 6 37.69 -29.71 51.88
CA MET A 6 36.94 -30.58 50.96
C MET A 6 37.72 -30.92 49.68
N PHE A 7 38.76 -30.16 49.36
CA PHE A 7 39.53 -30.35 48.13
C PHE A 7 40.58 -31.45 48.30
N LYS A 8 40.81 -32.21 47.23
CA LYS A 8 41.87 -33.24 47.17
C LYS A 8 43.27 -32.62 47.19
N ARG A 9 43.43 -31.48 46.52
CA ARG A 9 44.67 -30.70 46.51
C ARG A 9 44.49 -29.43 47.33
N ARG A 10 45.58 -28.96 47.97
CA ARG A 10 45.55 -27.71 48.75
C ARG A 10 45.28 -26.52 47.82
N ILE A 11 44.26 -25.72 48.11
CA ILE A 11 43.89 -24.55 47.28
C ILE A 11 44.87 -23.39 47.40
N ASN A 12 45.67 -23.32 48.47
CA ASN A 12 46.66 -22.26 48.70
C ASN A 12 48.06 -22.58 48.12
N ARG A 13 48.18 -23.62 47.28
CA ARG A 13 49.44 -23.96 46.62
C ARG A 13 49.75 -22.97 45.50
N ASP A 14 51.04 -22.77 45.22
CA ASP A 14 51.49 -21.91 44.13
C ASP A 14 51.21 -22.59 42.79
N ILE A 15 50.29 -22.02 42.00
CA ILE A 15 50.01 -22.44 40.63
C ILE A 15 50.68 -21.41 39.74
N LYS A 16 51.83 -21.76 39.15
CA LYS A 16 52.54 -20.86 38.24
C LYS A 16 51.63 -20.49 37.05
N GLY A 17 51.22 -19.23 37.01
CA GLY A 17 50.35 -18.69 35.96
C GLY A 17 51.05 -18.53 34.61
N VAL A 18 52.37 -18.25 34.62
CA VAL A 18 53.18 -18.07 33.40
C VAL A 18 54.21 -19.18 33.28
N ILE A 19 54.11 -19.93 32.20
CA ILE A 19 55.09 -20.94 31.83
C ILE A 19 56.19 -20.23 31.06
N LYS A 20 57.38 -20.17 31.66
CA LYS A 20 58.57 -19.65 30.99
C LYS A 20 59.28 -20.80 30.29
N ILE A 21 59.49 -20.64 28.99
CA ILE A 21 60.35 -21.53 28.20
C ILE A 21 61.81 -21.24 28.58
N GLY A 22 62.60 -22.28 28.88
CA GLY A 22 64.01 -22.17 29.29
C GLY A 22 64.31 -22.20 30.79
N GLN A 23 63.31 -22.46 31.66
CA GLN A 23 63.55 -22.81 33.07
C GLN A 23 63.51 -24.33 33.27
N ASP A 24 64.64 -24.99 33.04
CA ASP A 24 64.81 -26.45 33.17
C ASP A 24 65.16 -26.87 34.61
N ASP A 25 64.25 -26.59 35.54
CA ASP A 25 64.32 -27.19 36.88
C ASP A 25 63.48 -28.47 36.89
N ASP A 26 64.11 -29.61 37.20
CA ASP A 26 63.46 -30.92 37.30
C ASP A 26 62.26 -30.88 38.28
N ALA A 27 62.28 -30.01 39.30
CA ALA A 27 61.15 -29.83 40.21
C ALA A 27 59.93 -29.17 39.53
N ASN A 28 60.15 -28.21 38.63
CA ASN A 28 59.08 -27.56 37.87
C ASN A 28 58.49 -28.51 36.84
N MET A 29 59.33 -29.28 36.14
CA MET A 29 58.89 -30.27 35.17
C MET A 29 58.00 -31.34 35.83
N TYR A 30 58.38 -31.81 37.03
CA TYR A 30 57.57 -32.76 37.79
C TYR A 30 56.18 -32.21 38.10
N GLN A 31 56.11 -30.99 38.67
CA GLN A 31 54.84 -30.37 39.02
C GLN A 31 53.97 -30.11 37.78
N GLU A 32 54.55 -29.66 36.67
CA GLU A 32 53.82 -29.45 35.41
C GLU A 32 53.24 -30.77 34.88
N LEU A 33 54.03 -31.84 34.81
CA LEU A 33 53.58 -33.15 34.34
C LEU A 33 52.52 -33.78 35.26
N GLU A 34 52.67 -33.67 36.59
CA GLU A 34 51.72 -34.22 37.56
C GLU A 34 50.38 -33.45 37.53
N GLU A 35 50.43 -32.12 37.50
CA GLU A 35 49.22 -31.29 37.56
C GLU A 35 48.53 -31.08 36.21
N TYR A 36 49.16 -31.44 35.08
CA TYR A 36 48.57 -31.24 33.76
C TYR A 36 47.23 -31.98 33.62
N VAL A 37 46.18 -31.25 33.24
CA VAL A 37 44.84 -31.81 33.02
C VAL A 37 44.63 -32.01 31.54
N VAL A 38 44.40 -33.27 31.14
CA VAL A 38 44.02 -33.62 29.77
C VAL A 38 42.50 -33.50 29.65
N THR A 39 42.03 -32.45 28.97
CA THR A 39 40.62 -32.28 28.61
C THR A 39 40.23 -33.20 27.46
N ASN A 40 38.93 -33.33 27.20
CA ASN A 40 38.44 -34.10 26.06
C ASN A 40 38.96 -33.60 24.70
N GLU A 41 39.20 -32.29 24.58
CA GLU A 41 39.82 -31.69 23.38
C GLU A 41 41.31 -32.04 23.29
N LEU A 42 42.06 -31.84 24.38
CA LEU A 42 43.50 -32.14 24.42
C LEU A 42 43.77 -33.62 24.18
N HIS A 43 42.88 -34.50 24.65
CA HIS A 43 42.95 -35.94 24.37
C HIS A 43 43.01 -36.23 22.86
N LYS A 44 42.15 -35.59 22.06
CA LYS A 44 42.13 -35.73 20.60
C LYS A 44 43.39 -35.14 19.94
N HIS A 45 43.87 -33.99 20.42
CA HIS A 45 45.04 -33.33 19.86
C HIS A 45 46.34 -34.08 20.15
N ILE A 46 46.50 -34.60 21.38
CA ILE A 46 47.60 -35.50 21.75
C ILE A 46 47.56 -36.75 20.86
N GLY A 47 46.39 -37.37 20.72
CA GLY A 47 46.20 -38.53 19.84
C GLY A 47 46.63 -38.26 18.40
N SER A 48 46.17 -37.14 17.83
CA SER A 48 46.48 -36.75 16.44
C SER A 48 47.97 -36.45 16.24
N PHE A 49 48.60 -35.77 17.20
CA PHE A 49 50.03 -35.48 17.17
C PHE A 49 50.86 -36.77 17.23
N PHE A 50 50.62 -37.63 18.23
CA PHE A 50 51.40 -38.85 18.40
C PHE A 50 51.13 -39.90 17.33
N GLU A 51 49.94 -39.93 16.71
CA GLU A 51 49.69 -40.72 15.51
C GLU A 51 50.57 -40.28 14.34
N ALA A 52 50.63 -38.97 14.06
CA ALA A 52 51.49 -38.42 13.01
C ALA A 52 52.97 -38.64 13.31
N TYR A 53 53.40 -38.42 14.55
CA TYR A 53 54.76 -38.60 15.00
C TYR A 53 55.21 -40.06 14.91
N ALA A 54 54.40 -41.00 15.42
CA ALA A 54 54.67 -42.43 15.35
C ALA A 54 54.78 -42.93 13.90
N LYS A 55 53.97 -42.41 12.98
CA LYS A 55 54.07 -42.72 11.54
C LYS A 55 55.41 -42.29 10.94
N GLY A 56 55.97 -41.17 11.40
CA GLY A 56 57.30 -40.70 10.99
C GLY A 56 58.45 -41.56 11.51
N ILE A 57 58.24 -42.29 12.60
CA ILE A 57 59.17 -43.30 13.12
C ILE A 57 59.10 -44.58 12.26
N GLU A 58 57.90 -45.00 11.87
CA GLU A 58 57.70 -46.23 11.10
C GLU A 58 58.06 -46.12 9.61
N THR A 59 57.74 -44.98 9.01
CA THR A 59 57.80 -44.80 7.56
C THR A 59 58.41 -43.46 7.18
N PRO A 60 59.31 -43.43 6.16
CA PRO A 60 59.83 -42.18 5.63
C PRO A 60 58.71 -41.23 5.19
N THR A 61 58.69 -40.01 5.74
CA THR A 61 57.65 -39.00 5.48
C THR A 61 58.24 -37.60 5.35
N ASP A 62 57.67 -36.77 4.47
CA ASP A 62 57.95 -35.33 4.39
C ASP A 62 56.97 -34.48 5.22
N LYS A 63 55.99 -35.13 5.85
CA LYS A 63 54.90 -34.53 6.64
C LYS A 63 55.31 -34.30 8.11
N ILE A 64 56.25 -33.39 8.33
CA ILE A 64 56.89 -33.17 9.64
C ILE A 64 56.49 -31.87 10.34
N GLY A 65 55.63 -31.06 9.71
CA GLY A 65 55.15 -29.80 10.25
C GLY A 65 53.87 -29.96 11.08
N VAL A 66 53.86 -29.40 12.29
CA VAL A 66 52.71 -29.33 13.18
C VAL A 66 52.39 -27.88 13.51
N TRP A 67 51.14 -27.46 13.31
CA TRP A 67 50.67 -26.10 13.59
C TRP A 67 49.67 -26.12 14.73
N ILE A 68 50.00 -25.47 15.84
CA ILE A 68 49.13 -25.32 17.01
C ILE A 68 48.52 -23.93 17.00
N SER A 69 47.23 -23.82 16.65
CA SER A 69 46.49 -22.56 16.60
C SER A 69 45.55 -22.39 17.79
N GLY A 70 45.13 -21.16 18.09
CA GLY A 70 44.17 -20.85 19.16
C GLY A 70 44.32 -19.44 19.69
N PHE A 71 43.28 -18.89 20.30
CA PHE A 71 43.30 -17.51 20.82
C PHE A 71 44.32 -17.31 21.94
N PHE A 72 44.74 -16.07 22.18
CA PHE A 72 45.63 -15.78 23.30
C PHE A 72 44.96 -16.22 24.63
N GLY A 73 45.67 -17.02 25.42
CA GLY A 73 45.15 -17.63 26.64
C GLY A 73 44.81 -19.11 26.52
N SER A 74 44.60 -19.67 25.33
CA SER A 74 44.14 -21.07 25.08
C SER A 74 45.10 -22.19 25.49
N GLY A 75 46.17 -21.88 26.21
CA GLY A 75 47.15 -22.87 26.68
C GLY A 75 48.18 -23.36 25.64
N LYS A 76 48.29 -22.75 24.45
CA LYS A 76 49.21 -23.17 23.36
C LYS A 76 50.65 -23.41 23.82
N SER A 77 51.29 -22.43 24.45
CA SER A 77 52.69 -22.54 24.93
C SER A 77 52.85 -23.67 25.96
N HIS A 78 51.85 -23.86 26.84
CA HIS A 78 51.86 -24.96 27.80
C HIS A 78 51.74 -26.29 27.09
N PHE A 79 50.81 -26.40 26.14
CA PHE A 79 50.61 -27.62 25.37
C PHE A 79 51.86 -27.96 24.55
N LEU A 80 52.49 -26.97 23.90
CA LEU A 80 53.76 -27.11 23.19
C LEU A 80 54.85 -27.66 24.12
N LYS A 81 54.98 -27.12 25.33
CA LYS A 81 55.95 -27.55 26.34
C LYS A 81 55.66 -28.97 26.88
N ILE A 82 54.39 -29.33 27.07
CA ILE A 82 54.03 -30.70 27.47
C ILE A 82 54.35 -31.69 26.35
N LEU A 83 54.05 -31.35 25.09
CA LEU A 83 54.43 -32.20 23.95
C LEU A 83 55.96 -32.35 23.86
N SER A 84 56.72 -31.28 24.13
CA SER A 84 58.19 -31.33 24.12
C SER A 84 58.72 -32.31 25.19
N TYR A 85 58.16 -32.28 26.40
CA TYR A 85 58.49 -33.22 27.47
C TYR A 85 58.13 -34.68 27.15
N LEU A 86 56.98 -34.89 26.53
CA LEU A 86 56.53 -36.23 26.14
C LEU A 86 57.35 -36.81 24.98
N VAL A 87 57.82 -35.97 24.07
CA VAL A 87 58.68 -36.36 22.94
C VAL A 87 60.12 -36.61 23.37
N GLU A 88 60.66 -35.79 24.27
CA GLU A 88 61.99 -36.02 24.87
C GLU A 88 61.99 -37.28 25.75
N ASN A 89 60.86 -37.54 26.43
CA ASN A 89 60.65 -38.65 27.36
C ASN A 89 61.79 -38.81 28.38
N ARG A 90 62.26 -37.68 28.93
CA ARG A 90 63.29 -37.66 29.97
C ARG A 90 62.72 -38.13 31.31
N ALA A 91 63.54 -38.83 32.10
CA ALA A 91 63.18 -39.27 33.44
C ALA A 91 63.21 -38.09 34.43
N VAL A 92 62.12 -37.90 35.17
CA VAL A 92 61.97 -36.83 36.17
C VAL A 92 61.62 -37.47 37.51
N GLN A 93 62.47 -37.28 38.52
CA GLN A 93 62.33 -37.91 39.84
C GLN A 93 62.09 -39.44 39.80
N GLY A 94 62.69 -40.13 38.83
CA GLY A 94 62.62 -41.59 38.70
C GLY A 94 61.40 -42.13 37.94
N LYS A 95 60.54 -41.26 37.39
CA LYS A 95 59.39 -41.62 36.53
C LYS A 95 59.57 -41.02 35.13
N GLN A 96 59.25 -41.76 34.07
CA GLN A 96 59.35 -41.21 32.70
C GLN A 96 58.21 -40.23 32.44
N ALA A 97 58.45 -39.22 31.60
CA ALA A 97 57.44 -38.19 31.30
C ALA A 97 56.12 -38.80 30.78
N ILE A 98 56.20 -39.84 29.94
CA ILE A 98 55.03 -40.55 29.38
C ILE A 98 54.22 -41.28 30.47
N ASP A 99 54.88 -41.79 31.52
CA ASP A 99 54.22 -42.54 32.60
C ASP A 99 53.25 -41.65 33.41
N PHE A 100 53.41 -40.31 33.36
CA PHE A 100 52.47 -39.37 33.98
C PHE A 100 51.15 -39.23 33.23
N PHE A 101 51.06 -39.78 32.02
CA PHE A 101 49.89 -39.67 31.16
C PHE A 101 49.14 -40.99 30.98
N GLU A 102 49.63 -42.11 31.53
CA GLU A 102 48.95 -43.41 31.47
C GLU A 102 47.58 -43.40 32.18
N ASP A 103 47.45 -42.68 33.28
CA ASP A 103 46.19 -42.51 34.02
C ASP A 103 45.33 -41.35 33.50
N LYS A 104 45.91 -40.48 32.65
CA LYS A 104 45.24 -39.29 32.08
C LYS A 104 44.68 -39.53 30.69
N ILE A 105 45.20 -40.50 29.95
CA ILE A 105 44.79 -40.84 28.58
C ILE A 105 44.16 -42.23 28.58
N HIS A 106 42.85 -42.27 28.35
CA HIS A 106 42.09 -43.52 28.38
C HIS A 106 41.99 -44.25 27.04
N ASP A 107 42.55 -43.70 25.95
CA ASP A 107 42.55 -44.35 24.64
C ASP A 107 43.78 -45.24 24.47
N PRO A 108 43.62 -46.57 24.34
CA PRO A 108 44.75 -47.48 24.21
C PRO A 108 45.65 -47.18 23.01
N LYS A 109 45.09 -46.71 21.88
CA LYS A 109 45.89 -46.41 20.68
C LYS A 109 46.83 -45.23 20.89
N THR A 110 46.33 -44.16 21.51
CA THR A 110 47.16 -42.99 21.84
C THR A 110 48.28 -43.37 22.80
N VAL A 111 48.01 -44.22 23.80
CA VAL A 111 49.03 -44.73 24.73
C VAL A 111 50.09 -45.56 24.00
N ASP A 112 49.70 -46.41 23.04
CA ASP A 112 50.65 -47.18 22.22
C ASP A 112 51.55 -46.26 21.37
N HIS A 113 50.98 -45.22 20.74
CA HIS A 113 51.75 -44.23 19.97
C HIS A 113 52.72 -43.44 20.85
N LEU A 114 52.31 -43.05 22.06
CA LEU A 114 53.17 -42.42 23.07
C LEU A 114 54.35 -43.33 23.43
N LYS A 115 54.07 -44.57 23.82
CA LYS A 115 55.14 -45.55 24.17
C LYS A 115 56.12 -45.76 23.03
N LYS A 116 55.62 -45.74 21.78
CA LYS A 116 56.47 -45.81 20.59
C LYS A 116 57.35 -44.58 20.43
N ALA A 117 56.81 -43.37 20.61
CA ALA A 117 57.61 -42.15 20.60
C ALA A 117 58.70 -42.16 21.70
N GLY A 118 58.38 -42.68 22.89
CA GLY A 118 59.35 -42.83 23.98
C GLY A 118 60.39 -43.94 23.80
N SER A 119 60.28 -44.78 22.76
CA SER A 119 61.23 -45.86 22.49
C SER A 119 62.45 -45.43 21.67
N ILE A 120 62.39 -44.25 21.05
CA ILE A 120 63.47 -43.64 20.28
C ILE A 120 64.17 -42.54 21.09
N THR A 121 65.35 -42.11 20.66
CA THR A 121 66.05 -40.97 21.27
C THR A 121 65.73 -39.69 20.51
N THR A 122 65.25 -38.65 21.20
CA THR A 122 64.91 -37.37 20.55
C THR A 122 65.56 -36.21 21.28
N ASP A 123 66.36 -35.42 20.55
CA ASP A 123 66.84 -34.12 21.04
C ASP A 123 65.78 -33.06 20.77
N VAL A 124 65.31 -32.40 21.83
CA VAL A 124 64.22 -31.44 21.78
C VAL A 124 64.76 -30.02 21.96
N VAL A 125 64.40 -29.13 21.03
CA VAL A 125 64.78 -27.72 21.05
C VAL A 125 63.53 -26.88 21.23
N LEU A 126 63.23 -26.49 22.48
CA LEU A 126 62.09 -25.66 22.85
C LEU A 126 62.53 -24.20 23.07
N PHE A 127 61.97 -23.27 22.31
CA PHE A 127 62.30 -21.84 22.45
C PHE A 127 61.16 -20.93 21.99
N ASP A 128 61.18 -19.70 22.49
CA ASP A 128 60.36 -18.59 22.03
C ASP A 128 61.13 -17.83 20.94
N ILE A 129 60.51 -17.66 19.76
CA ILE A 129 61.18 -17.06 18.60
C ILE A 129 61.42 -15.55 18.78
N ASP A 130 60.52 -14.84 19.45
CA ASP A 130 60.62 -13.40 19.67
C ASP A 130 61.77 -13.13 20.65
N ALA A 131 61.84 -13.90 21.74
CA ALA A 131 62.89 -13.78 22.76
C ALA A 131 64.31 -14.11 22.24
N LYS A 132 64.43 -14.96 21.23
CA LYS A 132 65.73 -15.36 20.63
C LYS A 132 66.14 -14.52 19.42
N SER A 133 65.31 -13.59 18.97
CA SER A 133 65.60 -12.67 17.86
C SER A 133 66.27 -11.37 18.36
N GLU A 134 67.39 -10.97 17.77
CA GLU A 134 68.13 -9.75 18.16
C GLU A 134 67.54 -8.50 17.49
N SER A 135 67.39 -7.41 18.24
CA SER A 135 66.63 -6.20 17.90
C SER A 135 67.09 -5.45 16.63
N ASP A 136 68.34 -5.60 16.18
CA ASP A 136 68.86 -4.96 14.96
C ASP A 136 68.56 -5.74 13.66
N SER A 137 68.09 -6.99 13.76
CA SER A 137 67.79 -7.84 12.62
C SER A 137 66.36 -7.70 12.06
N MET A 138 65.57 -6.75 12.60
CA MET A 138 64.20 -6.48 12.15
C MET A 138 64.10 -5.92 10.73
N ALA A 139 65.20 -5.44 10.16
CA ALA A 139 65.28 -5.03 8.76
C ALA A 139 65.57 -6.19 7.78
N ASP A 140 66.28 -7.24 8.22
CA ASP A 140 66.73 -8.36 7.38
C ASP A 140 65.89 -9.62 7.62
N LYS A 141 64.83 -9.73 6.81
CA LYS A 141 63.75 -10.73 6.89
C LYS A 141 64.13 -12.14 6.39
N GLU A 142 65.42 -12.50 6.46
CA GLU A 142 65.98 -13.87 6.26
C GLU A 142 66.23 -14.60 7.60
N SER A 143 65.62 -14.12 8.68
CA SER A 143 66.01 -14.36 10.07
C SER A 143 65.64 -15.72 10.68
N ILE A 144 64.56 -16.40 10.27
CA ILE A 144 64.09 -17.64 10.94
C ILE A 144 65.15 -18.76 10.88
N VAL A 145 65.78 -18.96 9.72
CA VAL A 145 66.84 -19.99 9.58
C VAL A 145 68.06 -19.65 10.43
N LYS A 146 68.38 -18.37 10.61
CA LYS A 146 69.47 -17.92 11.48
C LYS A 146 69.15 -18.20 12.94
N VAL A 147 67.93 -17.91 13.40
CA VAL A 147 67.46 -18.22 14.76
C VAL A 147 67.46 -19.74 15.01
N LEU A 148 66.91 -20.53 14.08
CA LEU A 148 66.93 -21.99 14.17
C LEU A 148 68.35 -22.56 14.21
N ASN A 149 69.26 -22.03 13.39
CA ASN A 149 70.66 -22.42 13.41
C ASN A 149 71.36 -22.03 14.73
N LYS A 150 71.04 -20.86 15.30
CA LYS A 150 71.53 -20.41 16.61
C LYS A 150 71.10 -21.37 17.73
N VAL A 151 69.80 -21.65 17.87
CA VAL A 151 69.32 -22.58 18.93
C VAL A 151 69.78 -24.02 18.70
N PHE A 152 69.94 -24.44 17.44
CA PHE A 152 70.49 -25.77 17.12
C PHE A 152 71.98 -25.89 17.49
N ASN A 153 72.75 -24.81 17.34
CA ASN A 153 74.14 -24.74 17.83
C ASN A 153 74.18 -24.78 19.36
N GLU A 154 73.34 -24.00 20.04
CA GLU A 154 73.24 -24.00 21.51
C GLU A 154 72.92 -25.38 22.06
N MET A 155 71.96 -26.10 21.47
CA MET A 155 71.61 -27.48 21.87
C MET A 155 72.80 -28.45 21.77
N GLN A 156 73.65 -28.28 20.77
CA GLN A 156 74.88 -29.08 20.60
C GLN A 156 76.03 -28.64 21.52
N GLY A 157 75.89 -27.54 22.27
CA GLY A 157 76.92 -26.96 23.12
C GLY A 157 77.84 -25.94 22.41
N PHE A 158 77.58 -25.61 21.15
CA PHE A 158 78.33 -24.62 20.38
C PHE A 158 77.89 -23.18 20.68
N CYS A 159 78.62 -22.20 20.16
CA CYS A 159 78.36 -20.77 20.34
C CYS A 159 77.05 -20.37 19.64
N GLY A 160 76.05 -19.93 20.41
CA GLY A 160 74.80 -19.43 19.86
C GLY A 160 74.92 -18.01 19.28
N ALA A 161 75.64 -17.13 19.99
CA ALA A 161 75.72 -15.71 19.65
C ALA A 161 76.45 -15.44 18.33
N ILE A 162 77.53 -16.19 18.04
CA ILE A 162 78.42 -15.92 16.91
C ILE A 162 78.46 -17.13 15.95
N PRO A 163 77.78 -17.08 14.78
CA PRO A 163 77.58 -18.24 13.90
C PRO A 163 78.83 -18.86 13.28
N TRP A 164 79.86 -18.06 12.96
CA TRP A 164 81.11 -18.57 12.37
C TRP A 164 82.01 -19.24 13.42
N ILE A 165 81.91 -18.84 14.69
CA ILE A 165 82.57 -19.54 15.79
C ILE A 165 81.97 -20.94 15.95
N ALA A 166 80.64 -21.06 15.93
CA ALA A 166 80.01 -22.37 15.97
C ALA A 166 80.42 -23.29 14.81
N GLU A 167 80.75 -22.73 13.64
CA GLU A 167 81.24 -23.53 12.50
C GLU A 167 82.64 -24.10 12.76
N ILE A 168 83.57 -23.30 13.32
CA ILE A 168 84.89 -23.82 13.64
C ILE A 168 84.83 -24.80 14.81
N GLU A 169 83.99 -24.55 15.82
CA GLU A 169 83.77 -25.49 16.93
C GLU A 169 83.23 -26.83 16.41
N ARG A 170 82.26 -26.79 15.49
CA ARG A 170 81.70 -27.98 14.85
C ARG A 170 82.75 -28.74 14.02
N ASN A 171 83.58 -28.03 13.26
CA ASN A 171 84.66 -28.66 12.49
C ASN A 171 85.69 -29.31 13.42
N MET A 172 86.10 -28.62 14.49
CA MET A 172 87.00 -29.18 15.50
C MET A 172 86.38 -30.38 16.23
N GLN A 173 85.07 -30.40 16.45
CA GLN A 173 84.37 -31.53 17.03
C GLN A 173 84.40 -32.75 16.08
N LYS A 174 84.18 -32.54 14.79
CA LYS A 174 84.29 -33.59 13.75
C LYS A 174 85.71 -34.14 13.63
N ASP A 175 86.72 -33.26 13.74
CA ASP A 175 88.13 -33.63 13.68
C ASP A 175 88.66 -34.22 15.02
N GLY A 176 87.85 -34.20 16.08
CA GLY A 176 88.22 -34.69 17.41
C GLY A 176 89.21 -33.80 18.17
N THR A 177 89.41 -32.55 17.73
CA THR A 177 90.38 -31.60 18.30
C THR A 177 89.77 -30.62 19.29
N TYR A 178 88.43 -30.52 19.37
CA TYR A 178 87.74 -29.49 20.17
C TYR A 178 88.08 -29.51 21.67
N GLU A 179 88.12 -30.68 22.30
CA GLU A 179 88.51 -30.78 23.72
C GLU A 179 89.97 -30.38 23.97
N THR A 180 90.85 -30.67 23.01
CA THR A 180 92.25 -30.26 23.07
C THR A 180 92.37 -28.75 22.90
N PHE A 181 91.62 -28.16 21.95
CA PHE A 181 91.52 -26.73 21.77
C PHE A 181 91.06 -26.01 23.04
N LYS A 182 89.97 -26.47 23.68
CA LYS A 182 89.48 -25.86 24.93
C LYS A 182 90.54 -25.85 26.04
N LYS A 183 91.32 -26.93 26.17
CA LYS A 183 92.42 -27.02 27.14
C LYS A 183 93.57 -26.07 26.78
N THR A 184 94.02 -26.08 25.53
CA THR A 184 95.11 -25.22 25.07
C THR A 184 94.74 -23.74 25.13
N PHE A 185 93.50 -23.37 24.83
CA PHE A 185 92.99 -22.02 25.00
C PHE A 185 93.02 -21.61 26.48
N HIS A 186 92.56 -22.48 27.39
CA HIS A 186 92.63 -22.22 28.83
C HIS A 186 94.06 -22.03 29.34
N ASP A 187 95.01 -22.82 28.84
CA ASP A 187 96.42 -22.71 29.20
C ASP A 187 97.06 -21.38 28.72
N ILE A 188 96.52 -20.77 27.64
CA ILE A 188 97.01 -19.51 27.05
C ILE A 188 96.30 -18.29 27.66
N ALA A 189 94.96 -18.28 27.66
CA ALA A 189 94.12 -17.14 28.05
C ALA A 189 93.79 -17.12 29.56
N GLY A 190 93.88 -18.26 30.25
CA GLY A 190 93.54 -18.39 31.68
C GLY A 190 92.04 -18.47 31.99
N THR A 191 91.16 -18.31 31.00
CA THR A 191 89.70 -18.44 31.09
C THR A 191 89.22 -19.68 30.32
N SER A 192 87.99 -20.14 30.56
CA SER A 192 87.46 -21.24 29.78
C SER A 192 87.01 -20.75 28.40
N TRP A 193 87.21 -21.55 27.34
CA TRP A 193 86.75 -21.19 26.00
C TRP A 193 85.24 -20.88 25.95
N VAL A 194 84.43 -21.62 26.71
CA VAL A 194 82.96 -21.45 26.70
C VAL A 194 82.55 -20.09 27.25
N GLU A 195 83.29 -19.54 28.21
CA GLU A 195 83.07 -18.20 28.78
C GLU A 195 83.63 -17.10 27.86
N ALA A 196 84.79 -17.35 27.23
CA ALA A 196 85.51 -16.35 26.44
C ALA A 196 85.07 -16.23 24.97
N ARG A 197 84.39 -17.24 24.41
CA ARG A 197 84.03 -17.31 22.98
C ARG A 197 83.10 -16.19 22.48
N GLU A 198 82.43 -15.47 23.38
CA GLU A 198 81.59 -14.31 23.02
C GLU A 198 82.41 -13.01 22.93
N ASP A 199 83.58 -12.95 23.56
CA ASP A 199 84.54 -11.85 23.50
C ASP A 199 85.51 -12.01 22.32
N PHE A 200 84.99 -12.44 21.16
CA PHE A 200 85.76 -12.88 19.99
C PHE A 200 86.87 -11.91 19.56
N TYR A 201 86.59 -10.61 19.50
CA TYR A 201 87.57 -9.60 19.08
C TYR A 201 88.60 -9.26 20.15
N TYR A 202 88.31 -9.52 21.44
CA TYR A 202 89.23 -9.24 22.54
C TYR A 202 90.30 -10.34 22.66
N GLU A 203 89.91 -11.59 22.43
CA GLU A 203 90.76 -12.78 22.58
C GLU A 203 91.49 -13.17 21.28
N GLU A 204 91.70 -12.24 20.33
CA GLU A 204 92.26 -12.50 19.00
C GLU A 204 93.56 -13.33 19.05
N ASP A 205 94.57 -12.85 19.79
CA ASP A 205 95.90 -13.50 19.83
C ASP A 205 95.81 -14.90 20.45
N ALA A 206 95.01 -15.07 21.51
CA ALA A 206 94.80 -16.35 22.17
C ALA A 206 94.04 -17.35 21.27
N ILE A 207 93.06 -16.88 20.51
CA ILE A 207 92.31 -17.69 19.54
C ILE A 207 93.23 -18.17 18.42
N ILE A 208 94.03 -17.28 17.83
CA ILE A 208 94.96 -17.63 16.74
C ILE A 208 96.03 -18.62 17.23
N GLU A 209 96.61 -18.38 18.40
CA GLU A 209 97.61 -19.27 18.98
C GLU A 209 97.02 -20.65 19.32
N ALA A 210 95.84 -20.69 19.94
CA ALA A 210 95.17 -21.94 20.28
C ALA A 210 94.76 -22.73 19.02
N LEU A 211 94.20 -22.08 18.00
CA LEU A 211 93.82 -22.72 16.74
C LEU A 211 95.04 -23.29 16.01
N SER A 212 96.15 -22.55 15.93
CA SER A 212 97.36 -23.01 15.25
C SER A 212 98.06 -24.19 15.95
N LYS A 213 97.95 -24.29 17.28
CA LYS A 213 98.52 -25.41 18.06
C LYS A 213 97.67 -26.68 18.04
N THR A 214 96.36 -26.56 17.85
CA THR A 214 95.42 -27.67 18.06
C THR A 214 94.74 -28.17 16.79
N THR A 215 94.73 -27.36 15.73
CA THR A 215 94.21 -27.73 14.42
C THR A 215 95.35 -27.90 13.40
N GLN A 216 95.03 -28.25 12.15
CA GLN A 216 96.01 -28.30 11.06
C GLN A 216 96.31 -26.92 10.44
N MET A 217 95.78 -25.84 11.02
CA MET A 217 95.94 -24.49 10.49
C MET A 217 97.34 -23.95 10.84
N SER A 218 98.03 -23.36 9.85
CA SER A 218 99.18 -22.51 10.15
C SER A 218 98.72 -21.23 10.85
N GLU A 219 99.61 -20.55 11.58
CA GLU A 219 99.30 -19.25 12.21
C GLU A 219 98.75 -18.22 11.19
N ALA A 220 99.32 -18.17 9.98
CA ALA A 220 98.82 -17.33 8.90
C ALA A 220 97.42 -17.75 8.42
N SER A 221 97.11 -19.04 8.42
CA SER A 221 95.77 -19.56 8.08
C SER A 221 94.74 -19.25 9.18
N ALA A 222 95.12 -19.37 10.45
CA ALA A 222 94.27 -19.04 11.59
C ALA A 222 93.95 -17.54 11.64
N ARG A 223 94.94 -16.67 11.37
CA ARG A 223 94.74 -15.21 11.27
C ARG A 223 93.85 -14.83 10.08
N ASN A 224 94.07 -15.42 8.90
CA ASN A 224 93.22 -15.20 7.72
C ASN A 224 91.77 -15.70 7.94
N TRP A 225 91.57 -16.78 8.70
CA TRP A 225 90.24 -17.20 9.12
C TRP A 225 89.62 -16.18 10.07
N PHE A 226 90.34 -15.76 11.12
CA PHE A 226 89.83 -14.78 12.09
C PHE A 226 89.35 -13.49 11.43
N GLU A 227 90.10 -12.98 10.45
CA GLU A 227 89.77 -11.75 9.69
C GLU A 227 88.60 -11.93 8.71
N ARG A 228 88.38 -13.11 8.12
CA ARG A 228 87.38 -13.34 7.04
C ARG A 228 86.15 -14.15 7.46
N ALA A 229 86.18 -14.79 8.63
CA ALA A 229 85.14 -15.71 9.07
C ALA A 229 83.76 -15.06 9.16
N GLU A 230 83.70 -13.78 9.52
CA GLU A 230 82.46 -13.00 9.58
C GLU A 230 81.91 -12.71 8.18
N GLU A 231 82.72 -12.14 7.28
CA GLU A 231 82.29 -11.72 5.93
C GLU A 231 81.87 -12.90 5.03
N GLU A 232 82.51 -14.06 5.19
CA GLU A 232 82.25 -15.24 4.34
C GLU A 232 81.13 -16.15 4.87
N TYR A 233 80.63 -15.91 6.07
CA TYR A 233 79.62 -16.78 6.66
C TYR A 233 78.24 -16.57 6.05
N THR A 234 77.72 -17.63 5.41
CA THR A 234 76.34 -17.67 4.92
C THR A 234 75.67 -18.98 5.29
N ILE A 235 74.42 -18.89 5.72
CA ILE A 235 73.57 -20.04 6.05
C ILE A 235 72.29 -19.99 5.21
N SER A 236 72.17 -20.95 4.28
CA SER A 236 70.94 -21.17 3.52
C SER A 236 70.07 -22.23 4.21
N ILE A 237 68.78 -22.26 3.87
CA ILE A 237 67.83 -23.27 4.39
C ILE A 237 68.29 -24.71 4.04
N GLU A 238 68.81 -24.92 2.83
CA GLU A 238 69.32 -26.22 2.39
C GLU A 238 70.55 -26.65 3.18
N ARG A 239 71.48 -25.72 3.46
CA ARG A 239 72.67 -26.00 4.29
C ARG A 239 72.27 -26.29 5.75
N PHE A 240 71.29 -25.58 6.30
CA PHE A 240 70.77 -25.86 7.64
C PHE A 240 70.12 -27.25 7.72
N ALA A 241 69.26 -27.61 6.76
CA ALA A 241 68.65 -28.94 6.73
C ALA A 241 69.70 -30.07 6.58
N GLY A 242 70.72 -29.84 5.75
CA GLY A 242 71.86 -30.76 5.63
C GLY A 242 72.61 -30.94 6.95
N ARG A 243 72.85 -29.85 7.69
CA ARG A 243 73.47 -29.89 9.02
C ARG A 243 72.65 -30.69 10.03
N VAL A 244 71.32 -30.54 10.04
CA VAL A 244 70.45 -31.32 10.94
C VAL A 244 70.49 -32.81 10.56
N LYS A 245 70.48 -33.11 9.27
CA LYS A 245 70.60 -34.49 8.79
C LYS A 245 71.92 -35.14 9.18
N GLU A 246 73.04 -34.45 8.97
CA GLU A 246 74.37 -34.95 9.37
C GLU A 246 74.42 -35.27 10.86
N TYR A 247 73.87 -34.39 11.71
CA TYR A 247 73.80 -34.62 13.16
C TYR A 247 72.96 -35.86 13.51
N ILE A 248 71.80 -36.03 12.86
CA ILE A 248 70.94 -37.21 13.05
C ILE A 248 71.67 -38.50 12.65
N ASP A 249 72.31 -38.48 11.47
CA ASP A 249 73.03 -39.64 10.93
C ASP A 249 74.23 -40.03 11.83
N ASP A 250 74.91 -39.05 12.46
CA ASP A 250 76.03 -39.28 13.39
C ASP A 250 75.59 -39.91 14.74
N LYS A 251 74.36 -39.67 15.20
CA LYS A 251 73.82 -40.20 16.47
C LYS A 251 73.27 -41.62 16.35
N GLY A 252 72.81 -42.02 15.17
CA GLY A 252 72.34 -43.38 14.89
C GLY A 252 70.97 -43.46 14.20
N PRO A 253 70.51 -44.69 13.86
CA PRO A 253 69.30 -44.87 13.05
C PRO A 253 68.00 -44.45 13.75
N ASP A 254 67.92 -44.57 15.08
CA ASP A 254 66.71 -44.30 15.89
C ASP A 254 66.83 -42.97 16.67
N HIS A 255 67.52 -41.99 16.09
CA HIS A 255 67.69 -40.65 16.64
C HIS A 255 66.90 -39.60 15.86
N HIS A 256 66.18 -38.74 16.58
CA HIS A 256 65.31 -37.71 16.04
C HIS A 256 65.67 -36.35 16.63
N VAL A 257 65.32 -35.27 15.92
CA VAL A 257 65.41 -33.89 16.41
C VAL A 257 64.06 -33.22 16.26
N ALA A 258 63.57 -32.54 17.29
CA ALA A 258 62.29 -31.84 17.24
C ALA A 258 62.42 -30.38 17.70
N PHE A 259 62.05 -29.45 16.82
CA PHE A 259 62.01 -28.02 17.11
C PHE A 259 60.60 -27.63 17.54
N PHE A 260 60.47 -27.16 18.78
CA PHE A 260 59.24 -26.63 19.35
C PHE A 260 59.38 -25.11 19.48
N ILE A 261 58.68 -24.37 18.61
CA ILE A 261 58.83 -22.93 18.45
C ILE A 261 57.56 -22.23 18.91
N ASP A 262 57.66 -21.44 19.97
CA ASP A 262 56.54 -20.65 20.48
C ASP A 262 56.44 -19.28 19.77
N GLU A 263 55.23 -18.74 19.70
CA GLU A 263 54.87 -17.39 19.20
C GLU A 263 55.23 -17.06 17.73
N VAL A 264 55.40 -18.08 16.88
CA VAL A 264 55.69 -17.92 15.44
C VAL A 264 54.67 -17.03 14.72
N GLY A 265 53.38 -17.10 15.10
CA GLY A 265 52.34 -16.25 14.52
C GLY A 265 52.55 -14.74 14.74
N GLN A 266 52.99 -14.32 15.94
CA GLN A 266 53.28 -12.91 16.22
C GLN A 266 54.54 -12.44 15.49
N TYR A 267 55.58 -13.26 15.50
CA TYR A 267 56.83 -13.00 14.77
C TYR A 267 56.62 -12.79 13.28
N ILE A 268 55.73 -13.58 12.67
CA ILE A 268 55.36 -13.44 11.26
C ILE A 268 54.51 -12.18 11.04
N GLY A 269 53.53 -11.91 11.92
CA GLY A 269 52.63 -10.77 11.80
C GLY A 269 52.00 -10.68 10.40
N ASP A 270 52.09 -9.51 9.76
CA ASP A 270 51.62 -9.27 8.38
C ASP A 270 52.66 -9.66 7.28
N ASN A 271 53.78 -10.29 7.63
CA ASN A 271 54.92 -10.49 6.74
C ASN A 271 54.90 -11.85 6.02
N SER A 272 54.29 -11.90 4.84
CA SER A 272 54.17 -13.13 4.03
C SER A 272 55.51 -13.79 3.66
N ARG A 273 56.64 -13.06 3.65
CA ARG A 273 57.97 -13.65 3.33
C ARG A 273 58.51 -14.54 4.45
N ALA A 274 58.28 -14.18 5.71
CA ALA A 274 58.72 -14.97 6.85
C ALA A 274 58.02 -16.34 6.89
N MET A 275 56.71 -16.36 6.58
CA MET A 275 55.93 -17.59 6.45
C MET A 275 56.45 -18.51 5.33
N LEU A 276 56.80 -17.94 4.17
CA LEU A 276 57.41 -18.70 3.06
C LEU A 276 58.76 -19.33 3.45
N ASN A 277 59.58 -18.61 4.24
CA ASN A 277 60.85 -19.14 4.75
C ASN A 277 60.62 -20.33 5.68
N LEU A 278 59.72 -20.21 6.66
CA LEU A 278 59.38 -21.31 7.58
C LEU A 278 58.91 -22.55 6.82
N GLN A 279 58.07 -22.37 5.79
CA GLN A 279 57.59 -23.47 4.95
C GLN A 279 58.70 -24.14 4.17
N THR A 280 59.64 -23.36 3.65
CA THR A 280 60.79 -23.89 2.91
C THR A 280 61.68 -24.71 3.85
N ILE A 281 61.82 -24.30 5.12
CA ILE A 281 62.56 -25.06 6.14
C ILE A 281 61.85 -26.40 6.43
N VAL A 282 60.54 -26.39 6.67
CA VAL A 282 59.75 -27.62 6.90
C VAL A 282 59.88 -28.58 5.71
N HIS A 283 59.76 -28.06 4.48
CA HIS A 283 59.90 -28.86 3.28
C HIS A 283 61.30 -29.48 3.14
N GLU A 284 62.34 -28.69 3.36
CA GLU A 284 63.72 -29.13 3.16
C GLU A 284 64.15 -30.15 4.23
N LEU A 285 63.73 -29.96 5.48
CA LEU A 285 63.89 -30.96 6.54
C LEU A 285 63.10 -32.25 6.25
N GLY A 286 61.85 -32.14 5.80
CA GLY A 286 61.05 -33.30 5.41
C GLY A 286 61.70 -34.10 4.26
N ARG A 287 62.24 -33.40 3.26
CA ARG A 287 62.94 -34.01 2.12
C ARG A 287 64.23 -34.71 2.53
N GLN A 288 65.07 -34.07 3.34
CA GLN A 288 66.40 -34.57 3.70
C GLN A 288 66.40 -35.57 4.86
N CYS A 289 65.61 -35.31 5.91
CA CYS A 289 65.59 -36.10 7.15
C CYS A 289 64.47 -37.17 7.19
N LYS A 290 63.51 -37.11 6.25
CA LYS A 290 62.48 -38.15 6.01
C LYS A 290 61.71 -38.62 7.26
N GLY A 291 61.30 -37.70 8.13
CA GLY A 291 60.52 -38.01 9.33
C GLY A 291 61.31 -38.02 10.64
N LYS A 292 62.63 -37.85 10.58
CA LYS A 292 63.52 -37.77 11.76
C LYS A 292 63.73 -36.36 12.32
N ALA A 293 63.33 -35.33 11.57
CA ALA A 293 63.37 -33.94 12.02
C ALA A 293 61.97 -33.33 11.98
N TRP A 294 61.48 -32.76 13.09
CA TRP A 294 60.13 -32.21 13.23
C TRP A 294 60.13 -30.72 13.56
N ILE A 295 59.12 -30.00 13.07
CA ILE A 295 58.88 -28.59 13.41
C ILE A 295 57.45 -28.46 13.93
N ILE A 296 57.33 -28.05 15.19
CA ILE A 296 56.07 -27.80 15.88
C ILE A 296 56.04 -26.31 16.24
N VAL A 297 55.01 -25.60 15.82
CA VAL A 297 54.90 -24.15 16.02
C VAL A 297 53.58 -23.76 16.66
N THR A 298 53.56 -22.67 17.44
CA THR A 298 52.32 -22.06 17.93
C THR A 298 52.00 -20.74 17.21
N SER A 299 50.71 -20.46 17.04
CA SER A 299 50.21 -19.20 16.45
C SER A 299 48.86 -18.80 17.07
N GLN A 300 48.59 -17.49 17.15
CA GLN A 300 47.27 -16.98 17.55
C GLN A 300 46.20 -17.25 16.50
N GLU A 301 46.59 -17.11 15.25
CA GLU A 301 45.73 -17.27 14.11
C GLU A 301 45.80 -18.70 13.56
N ASP A 302 44.66 -19.18 13.08
CA ASP A 302 44.64 -20.41 12.31
C ASP A 302 45.43 -20.18 11.02
N ILE A 303 46.11 -21.22 10.53
CA ILE A 303 46.96 -21.08 9.34
C ILE A 303 46.15 -20.55 8.14
N ASP A 304 44.84 -20.80 8.12
CA ASP A 304 43.91 -20.37 7.08
C ASP A 304 43.59 -18.86 7.14
N SER A 305 43.60 -18.22 8.33
CA SER A 305 43.36 -16.77 8.44
C SER A 305 44.61 -15.95 8.12
N VAL A 306 45.79 -16.41 8.56
CA VAL A 306 47.09 -15.75 8.27
C VAL A 306 47.33 -15.64 6.75
N LEU A 307 46.80 -16.59 5.98
CA LEU A 307 47.02 -16.71 4.53
C LEU A 307 45.95 -16.01 3.65
N THR A 308 44.83 -15.53 4.21
CA THR A 308 43.72 -14.94 3.40
C THR A 308 43.89 -13.45 3.11
N VAL A 309 44.81 -12.77 3.77
CA VAL A 309 45.11 -11.35 3.51
C VAL A 309 46.10 -11.25 2.33
N LYS A 310 45.54 -11.24 1.10
CA LYS A 310 46.14 -10.91 -0.22
C LYS A 310 46.40 -12.09 -1.18
N GLY A 311 45.36 -12.41 -1.96
CA GLY A 311 45.37 -12.42 -3.43
C GLY A 311 46.19 -13.43 -4.25
N ASN A 312 47.05 -14.29 -3.68
CA ASN A 312 47.82 -15.29 -4.43
C ASN A 312 47.55 -16.74 -3.97
N ASP A 313 47.74 -17.71 -4.87
CA ASP A 313 47.48 -19.15 -4.69
C ASP A 313 48.31 -19.79 -3.54
N PHE A 314 47.77 -19.80 -2.32
CA PHE A 314 48.35 -20.42 -1.11
C PHE A 314 47.86 -21.86 -0.84
N SER A 315 47.17 -22.50 -1.78
CA SER A 315 46.65 -23.88 -1.62
C SER A 315 47.75 -24.96 -1.51
N LYS A 316 48.92 -24.74 -2.12
CA LYS A 316 50.10 -25.64 -2.00
C LYS A 316 50.83 -25.51 -0.65
N ILE A 317 50.54 -24.44 0.08
CA ILE A 317 51.25 -23.97 1.27
C ILE A 317 50.64 -24.58 2.55
N GLN A 318 49.34 -24.91 2.52
CA GLN A 318 48.64 -25.65 3.58
C GLN A 318 49.11 -27.12 3.69
N GLY A 319 49.54 -27.75 2.59
CA GLY A 319 49.90 -29.17 2.56
C GLY A 319 51.24 -29.53 3.22
N ARG A 320 51.94 -28.59 3.87
CA ARG A 320 53.22 -28.80 4.54
C ARG A 320 53.12 -28.87 6.07
N PHE A 321 52.04 -28.32 6.63
CA PHE A 321 51.63 -28.49 8.03
C PHE A 321 50.39 -29.39 8.06
N ASP A 322 50.59 -30.69 7.81
CA ASP A 322 49.50 -31.67 7.72
C ASP A 322 48.78 -31.87 9.06
N THR A 323 49.49 -31.69 10.18
CA THR A 323 48.91 -31.83 11.52
C THR A 323 48.55 -30.44 12.05
N LYS A 324 47.25 -30.12 12.06
CA LYS A 324 46.73 -28.87 12.60
C LYS A 324 45.99 -29.14 13.91
N LEU A 325 46.44 -28.53 14.99
CA LEU A 325 45.87 -28.67 16.32
C LEU A 325 45.30 -27.31 16.73
N SER A 326 43.97 -27.18 16.70
CA SER A 326 43.31 -25.92 17.09
C SER A 326 42.80 -26.04 18.52
N LEU A 327 43.35 -25.22 19.42
CA LEU A 327 42.98 -25.16 20.83
C LEU A 327 41.88 -24.12 21.05
N SER A 328 40.70 -24.60 21.47
CA SER A 328 39.57 -23.76 21.84
C SER A 328 39.63 -23.28 23.29
N SER A 329 38.95 -22.17 23.57
CA SER A 329 38.77 -21.64 24.93
C SER A 329 37.56 -22.24 25.67
N ALA A 330 36.97 -23.31 25.14
CA ALA A 330 35.67 -23.83 25.55
C ALA A 330 35.71 -24.79 26.75
N PHE A 331 36.89 -25.32 27.11
CA PHE A 331 37.05 -26.36 28.15
C PHE A 331 37.80 -25.87 29.40
N VAL A 332 37.87 -24.56 29.61
CA VAL A 332 38.51 -23.96 30.78
C VAL A 332 37.80 -24.38 32.08
N ASP A 333 36.48 -24.59 32.01
CA ASP A 333 35.68 -25.11 33.12
C ASP A 333 36.11 -26.52 33.55
N GLU A 334 36.35 -27.44 32.60
CA GLU A 334 36.86 -28.80 32.86
C GLU A 334 38.23 -28.74 33.56
N VAL A 335 39.12 -27.83 33.10
CA VAL A 335 40.43 -27.62 33.71
C VAL A 335 40.30 -27.13 35.14
N ILE A 336 39.44 -26.13 35.42
CA ILE A 336 39.24 -25.60 36.78
C ILE A 336 38.64 -26.67 37.69
N LYS A 337 37.61 -27.41 37.22
CA LYS A 337 36.98 -28.50 37.97
C LYS A 337 38.02 -29.55 38.40
N LYS A 338 38.81 -30.06 37.46
CA LYS A 338 39.81 -31.12 37.74
C LYS A 338 41.05 -30.60 38.46
N ARG A 339 41.52 -29.37 38.17
CA ARG A 339 42.79 -28.87 38.71
C ARG A 339 42.64 -28.20 40.08
N ILE A 340 41.56 -27.44 40.29
CA ILE A 340 41.34 -26.68 41.53
C ILE A 340 40.26 -27.34 42.39
N LEU A 341 39.14 -27.72 41.79
CA LEU A 341 37.92 -28.05 42.54
C LEU A 341 37.75 -29.55 42.85
N GLU A 342 38.66 -30.43 42.39
CA GLU A 342 38.56 -31.87 42.64
C GLU A 342 38.43 -32.15 44.15
N LYS A 343 37.36 -32.86 44.53
CA LYS A 343 37.01 -33.11 45.92
C LYS A 343 37.69 -34.37 46.46
N ASN A 344 37.97 -34.38 47.75
CA ASN A 344 38.30 -35.61 48.47
C ASN A 344 37.04 -36.39 48.83
N GLU A 345 37.19 -37.67 49.20
CA GLU A 345 36.06 -38.57 49.46
C GLU A 345 35.13 -38.06 50.59
N PRO A 346 35.62 -37.57 51.76
CA PRO A 346 34.75 -36.98 52.79
C PRO A 346 33.99 -35.72 52.33
N GLY A 347 34.66 -34.86 51.55
CA GLY A 347 34.06 -33.65 50.99
C GLY A 347 32.94 -33.96 50.00
N ALA A 348 33.15 -34.93 49.10
CA ALA A 348 32.15 -35.37 48.14
C ALA A 348 30.90 -35.95 48.81
N GLN A 349 31.07 -36.79 49.84
CA GLN A 349 29.95 -37.36 50.61
C GLN A 349 29.15 -36.27 51.35
N THR A 350 29.83 -35.30 51.95
CA THR A 350 29.18 -34.17 52.65
C THR A 350 28.34 -33.35 51.67
N LEU A 351 28.88 -33.05 50.49
CA LEU A 351 28.20 -32.26 49.46
C LEU A 351 27.02 -33.02 48.82
N ASP A 352 27.11 -34.34 48.64
CA ASP A 352 25.97 -35.16 48.18
C ASP A 352 24.78 -35.04 49.15
N GLU A 353 25.02 -35.11 50.46
CA GLU A 353 23.96 -34.91 51.46
C GLU A 353 23.37 -33.49 51.44
N VAL A 354 24.21 -32.47 51.30
CA VAL A 354 23.78 -31.07 51.21
C VAL A 354 22.87 -30.88 50.00
N TYR A 355 23.30 -31.36 48.83
CA TYR A 355 22.52 -31.28 47.60
C TYR A 355 21.19 -32.00 47.73
N ARG A 356 21.17 -33.24 48.25
CA ARG A 356 19.91 -33.99 48.47
C ARG A 356 18.91 -33.25 49.35
N LYS A 357 19.37 -32.57 50.40
CA LYS A 357 18.51 -31.82 51.33
C LYS A 357 18.02 -30.49 50.74
N LYS A 358 18.78 -29.87 49.84
CA LYS A 358 18.58 -28.47 49.43
C LYS A 358 18.35 -28.26 47.93
N ASN A 359 18.32 -29.30 47.10
CA ASN A 359 18.16 -29.20 45.64
C ASN A 359 16.96 -28.33 45.21
N SER A 360 15.79 -28.51 45.83
CA SER A 360 14.60 -27.70 45.51
C SER A 360 14.80 -26.20 45.79
N ILE A 361 15.57 -25.86 46.83
CA ILE A 361 15.88 -24.47 47.19
C ILE A 361 16.88 -23.91 46.16
N LEU A 362 17.94 -24.66 45.84
CA LEU A 362 18.93 -24.28 44.85
C LEU A 362 18.31 -23.95 43.48
N GLN A 363 17.40 -24.80 42.99
CA GLN A 363 16.72 -24.56 41.70
C GLN A 363 15.81 -23.33 41.73
N SER A 364 15.15 -23.05 42.85
CA SER A 364 14.27 -21.87 42.98
C SER A 364 15.04 -20.56 43.14
N VAL A 365 16.18 -20.60 43.82
CA VAL A 365 16.95 -19.39 44.16
C VAL A 365 17.82 -18.94 42.97
N LEU A 366 18.34 -19.89 42.18
CA LEU A 366 19.15 -19.67 40.97
C LEU A 366 18.32 -19.42 39.70
N SER A 367 17.41 -18.44 39.74
CA SER A 367 16.56 -18.06 38.60
C SER A 367 16.98 -16.73 37.98
N PHE A 368 17.03 -16.65 36.65
CA PHE A 368 17.30 -15.43 35.87
C PHE A 368 16.06 -14.98 35.09
N THR A 369 16.02 -13.73 34.63
CA THR A 369 14.92 -13.21 33.79
C THR A 369 14.94 -13.83 32.39
N GLN A 370 13.77 -13.89 31.72
CA GLN A 370 13.63 -14.46 30.37
C GLN A 370 14.49 -13.77 29.30
N ASP A 371 14.83 -12.49 29.51
CA ASP A 371 15.66 -11.72 28.58
C ASP A 371 17.17 -12.00 28.70
N SER A 372 17.57 -12.88 29.62
CA SER A 372 18.98 -13.26 29.81
C SER A 372 19.33 -14.46 28.93
N ALA A 373 20.58 -14.54 28.45
CA ALA A 373 21.07 -15.76 27.80
C ALA A 373 21.04 -16.96 28.77
N GLU A 374 21.11 -18.18 28.24
CA GLU A 374 21.07 -19.40 29.03
C GLU A 374 22.19 -19.41 30.10
N MET A 375 21.79 -19.32 31.37
CA MET A 375 22.69 -19.40 32.52
C MET A 375 22.62 -20.80 33.12
N LYS A 376 23.68 -21.59 32.94
CA LYS A 376 23.75 -22.97 33.44
C LYS A 376 23.67 -23.00 34.97
N THR A 377 22.77 -23.82 35.50
CA THR A 377 22.68 -24.15 36.93
C THR A 377 23.14 -25.59 37.15
N TYR A 378 23.15 -26.07 38.40
CA TYR A 378 23.57 -27.43 38.71
C TYR A 378 22.66 -28.47 38.04
N ALA A 379 23.24 -29.30 37.19
CA ALA A 379 22.46 -30.32 36.46
C ALA A 379 22.05 -31.49 37.36
N ASN A 380 22.93 -31.92 38.27
CA ASN A 380 22.75 -33.06 39.16
C ASN A 380 23.70 -32.94 40.38
N ALA A 381 23.69 -33.96 41.24
CA ALA A 381 24.54 -34.00 42.44
C ALA A 381 26.03 -34.00 42.10
N ASP A 382 26.45 -34.74 41.06
CA ASP A 382 27.85 -34.81 40.65
C ASP A 382 28.36 -33.45 40.18
N ASP A 383 27.58 -32.73 39.37
CA ASP A 383 27.92 -31.38 38.90
C ASP A 383 27.96 -30.35 40.06
N PHE A 384 27.11 -30.52 41.08
CA PHE A 384 27.20 -29.71 42.30
C PHE A 384 28.52 -29.98 43.05
N ILE A 385 28.90 -31.24 43.23
CA ILE A 385 30.14 -31.64 43.91
C ILE A 385 31.36 -31.11 43.16
N ASP A 386 31.38 -31.26 41.84
CA ASP A 386 32.49 -30.86 40.96
C ASP A 386 32.74 -29.35 40.96
N VAL A 387 31.70 -28.55 41.16
CA VAL A 387 31.74 -27.09 41.00
C VAL A 387 31.77 -26.33 42.34
N TYR A 388 31.26 -26.91 43.42
CA TYR A 388 31.18 -26.26 44.73
C TYR A 388 32.55 -25.69 45.18
N PRO A 389 32.64 -24.45 45.71
CA PRO A 389 31.55 -23.55 46.15
C PRO A 389 30.98 -22.60 45.08
N PHE A 390 31.30 -22.82 43.81
CA PHE A 390 30.86 -21.97 42.70
C PHE A 390 29.54 -22.47 42.09
N ILE A 391 29.01 -21.73 41.12
CA ILE A 391 27.80 -22.06 40.36
C ILE A 391 28.16 -22.16 38.85
N PRO A 392 27.62 -23.12 38.08
CA PRO A 392 28.08 -23.37 36.69
C PRO A 392 28.03 -22.17 35.73
N TYR A 393 27.08 -21.24 35.87
CA TYR A 393 27.05 -20.05 35.01
C TYR A 393 28.28 -19.14 35.20
N GLN A 394 28.93 -19.19 36.37
CA GLN A 394 30.01 -18.28 36.72
C GLN A 394 31.25 -18.45 35.82
N PHE A 395 31.51 -19.65 35.29
CA PHE A 395 32.63 -19.91 34.37
C PHE A 395 32.48 -19.13 33.07
N ASN A 396 31.34 -19.29 32.39
CA ASN A 396 31.06 -18.60 31.14
C ASN A 396 30.87 -17.09 31.37
N LEU A 397 30.19 -16.72 32.45
CA LEU A 397 29.96 -15.31 32.75
C LEU A 397 31.28 -14.58 32.99
N LEU A 398 32.19 -15.15 33.80
CA LEU A 398 33.49 -14.54 34.08
C LEU A 398 34.35 -14.44 32.81
N GLN A 399 34.29 -15.42 31.91
CA GLN A 399 34.93 -15.34 30.59
C GLN A 399 34.39 -14.15 29.77
N ASN A 400 33.08 -13.93 29.77
CA ASN A 400 32.46 -12.78 29.11
C ASN A 400 32.87 -11.46 29.76
N VAL A 401 33.00 -11.41 31.09
CA VAL A 401 33.51 -10.23 31.81
C VAL A 401 34.93 -9.88 31.36
N PHE A 402 35.86 -10.84 31.35
CA PHE A 402 37.24 -10.61 30.90
C PHE A 402 37.29 -10.11 29.45
N THR A 403 36.50 -10.72 28.55
CA THR A 403 36.37 -10.27 27.16
C THR A 403 35.84 -8.83 27.08
N GLY A 404 34.79 -8.50 27.82
CA GLY A 404 34.20 -7.16 27.86
C GLY A 404 35.17 -6.10 28.36
N VAL A 405 35.89 -6.37 29.46
CA VAL A 405 36.91 -5.47 30.02
C VAL A 405 38.06 -5.25 29.03
N ARG A 406 38.48 -6.29 28.29
CA ARG A 406 39.54 -6.20 27.28
C ARG A 406 39.14 -5.35 26.07
N ILE A 407 37.93 -5.55 25.53
CA ILE A 407 37.43 -4.81 24.36
C ILE A 407 37.29 -3.32 24.68
N HIS A 408 36.80 -3.00 25.88
CA HIS A 408 36.47 -1.62 26.27
C HIS A 408 37.64 -0.86 26.91
N GLY A 409 38.87 -1.39 26.82
CA GLY A 409 40.09 -0.66 27.22
C GLY A 409 40.20 -0.35 28.72
N ALA A 410 39.36 -0.98 29.55
CA ALA A 410 39.31 -0.79 30.99
C ALA A 410 40.48 -1.46 31.73
N ALA A 411 41.34 -2.19 31.02
CA ALA A 411 42.57 -2.78 31.52
C ALA A 411 43.76 -2.35 30.66
N GLY A 412 44.93 -2.17 31.27
CA GLY A 412 46.16 -1.91 30.52
C GLY A 412 46.38 -2.96 29.44
N LYS A 413 47.09 -2.61 28.36
CA LYS A 413 47.42 -3.48 27.19
C LYS A 413 48.06 -4.85 27.55
N HIS A 414 48.35 -5.10 28.83
CA HIS A 414 48.90 -6.33 29.38
C HIS A 414 47.87 -7.37 29.83
N LEU A 415 46.55 -7.09 29.74
CA LEU A 415 45.50 -8.11 29.97
C LEU A 415 45.40 -9.09 28.77
N ALA A 416 46.54 -9.62 28.35
CA ALA A 416 46.59 -10.61 27.29
C ALA A 416 46.05 -11.95 27.81
N GLU A 417 46.23 -12.32 29.07
CA GLU A 417 46.06 -13.69 29.58
C GLU A 417 44.62 -14.11 30.00
N GLY A 418 43.69 -14.23 29.05
CA GLY A 418 42.26 -14.51 29.31
C GLY A 418 41.94 -15.75 30.18
N GLU A 419 42.53 -16.92 29.92
CA GLU A 419 42.18 -18.16 30.65
C GLU A 419 43.01 -18.40 31.91
N ARG A 420 44.20 -17.79 31.98
CA ARG A 420 45.06 -17.82 33.16
C ARG A 420 44.48 -16.93 34.27
N SER A 421 43.94 -15.78 33.88
CA SER A 421 43.20 -14.88 34.78
C SER A 421 41.96 -15.57 35.35
N LEU A 422 41.26 -16.40 34.55
CA LEU A 422 40.15 -17.23 35.00
C LEU A 422 40.60 -18.24 36.08
N LEU A 423 41.67 -19.00 35.84
CA LEU A 423 42.14 -20.00 36.79
C LEU A 423 42.57 -19.39 38.12
N SER A 424 43.35 -18.30 38.08
CA SER A 424 43.72 -17.53 39.28
C SER A 424 42.49 -16.96 39.98
N ALA A 425 41.52 -16.44 39.24
CA ALA A 425 40.31 -15.85 39.83
C ALA A 425 39.47 -16.86 40.61
N PHE A 426 39.30 -18.08 40.10
CA PHE A 426 38.63 -19.16 40.82
C PHE A 426 39.44 -19.64 42.02
N GLN A 427 40.77 -19.69 41.92
CA GLN A 427 41.62 -20.07 43.05
C GLN A 427 41.56 -19.02 44.18
N GLU A 428 41.74 -17.75 43.87
CA GLU A 428 41.68 -16.64 44.83
C GLU A 428 40.32 -16.56 45.51
N SER A 429 39.24 -16.68 44.73
CA SER A 429 37.88 -16.74 45.27
C SER A 429 37.68 -17.97 46.18
N ALA A 430 38.20 -19.14 45.79
CA ALA A 430 38.12 -20.34 46.64
C ALA A 430 38.92 -20.18 47.95
N ILE A 431 40.05 -19.47 47.92
CA ILE A 431 40.84 -19.13 49.12
C ILE A 431 40.06 -18.17 50.02
N GLN A 432 39.43 -17.15 49.44
CA GLN A 432 38.62 -16.15 50.17
C GLN A 432 37.52 -16.81 51.01
N TYR A 433 36.79 -17.77 50.43
CA TYR A 433 35.71 -18.50 51.12
C TYR A 433 36.18 -19.81 51.78
N GLY A 434 37.48 -20.12 51.77
CA GLY A 434 37.99 -21.41 52.22
C GLY A 434 37.76 -21.73 53.70
N ASN A 435 37.60 -20.71 54.55
CA ASN A 435 37.34 -20.88 55.99
C ASN A 435 35.85 -20.98 56.35
N GLU A 436 34.96 -20.76 55.38
CA GLU A 436 33.51 -20.84 55.57
C GLU A 436 33.02 -22.30 55.66
N GLN A 437 31.80 -22.49 56.16
CA GLN A 437 31.17 -23.81 56.31
C GLN A 437 30.45 -24.27 55.03
N GLU A 438 30.10 -25.54 54.98
CA GLU A 438 29.28 -26.15 53.94
C GLU A 438 27.94 -25.40 53.79
N GLY A 439 27.53 -25.17 52.54
CA GLY A 439 26.34 -24.38 52.23
C GLY A 439 26.63 -22.93 51.84
N THR A 440 27.85 -22.44 52.04
CA THR A 440 28.30 -21.15 51.49
C THR A 440 28.52 -21.30 49.98
N LEU A 441 28.09 -20.29 49.22
CA LEU A 441 28.33 -20.16 47.78
C LEU A 441 29.16 -18.90 47.53
N ALA A 442 30.09 -18.94 46.58
CA ALA A 442 30.84 -17.74 46.22
C ALA A 442 29.94 -16.80 45.39
N PRO A 443 29.56 -15.60 45.89
CA PRO A 443 28.81 -14.62 45.12
C PRO A 443 29.67 -14.11 43.96
N PHE A 444 29.04 -13.72 42.86
CA PHE A 444 29.78 -13.29 41.66
C PHE A 444 30.58 -12.00 41.90
N SER A 445 30.20 -11.17 42.87
CA SER A 445 30.96 -9.98 43.29
C SER A 445 32.38 -10.29 43.78
N ALA A 446 32.62 -11.51 44.28
CA ALA A 446 33.93 -11.94 44.80
C ALA A 446 35.03 -11.87 43.73
N PHE A 447 34.69 -12.16 42.47
CA PHE A 447 35.65 -12.13 41.37
C PHE A 447 36.20 -10.74 41.06
N TYR A 448 35.63 -9.67 41.60
CA TYR A 448 36.17 -8.32 41.40
C TYR A 448 37.60 -8.17 41.91
N GLU A 449 37.92 -8.74 43.08
CA GLU A 449 39.24 -8.60 43.70
C GLU A 449 40.35 -9.16 42.80
N THR A 450 40.02 -10.23 42.09
CA THR A 450 40.90 -10.93 41.14
C THR A 450 41.18 -10.11 39.87
N ILE A 451 40.28 -9.17 39.54
CA ILE A 451 40.39 -8.31 38.35
C ILE A 451 40.98 -6.94 38.73
N GLU A 452 40.84 -6.50 39.99
CA GLU A 452 41.19 -5.15 40.47
C GLU A 452 42.61 -4.72 40.06
N ALA A 453 43.59 -5.61 40.17
CA ALA A 453 44.99 -5.33 39.86
C ALA A 453 45.23 -4.95 38.38
N PHE A 454 44.33 -5.36 37.48
CA PHE A 454 44.43 -5.12 36.06
C PHE A 454 43.56 -3.96 35.57
N LEU A 455 42.68 -3.43 36.42
CA LEU A 455 41.79 -2.34 36.06
C LEU A 455 42.54 -1.02 35.96
N ASP A 456 42.14 -0.23 34.98
CA ASP A 456 42.65 1.11 34.78
C ASP A 456 42.28 2.02 35.96
N SER A 457 43.13 3.02 36.21
CA SER A 457 43.02 3.90 37.39
C SER A 457 41.66 4.60 37.47
N SER A 458 41.04 4.90 36.33
CA SER A 458 39.74 5.57 36.21
C SER A 458 38.56 4.78 36.80
N ILE A 459 38.64 3.44 36.81
CA ILE A 459 37.61 2.55 37.36
C ILE A 459 37.94 2.19 38.81
N ARG A 460 39.20 1.85 39.06
CA ARG A 460 39.66 1.46 40.40
C ARG A 460 39.43 2.58 41.42
N THR A 461 39.70 3.83 41.02
CA THR A 461 39.49 5.01 41.86
C THR A 461 38.03 5.19 42.27
N VAL A 462 37.06 4.85 41.40
CA VAL A 462 35.63 4.95 41.73
C VAL A 462 35.26 4.04 42.89
N ILE A 463 35.75 2.78 42.87
CA ILE A 463 35.42 1.80 43.90
C ILE A 463 36.19 2.08 45.20
N ILE A 464 37.44 2.55 45.12
CA ILE A 464 38.21 3.01 46.30
C ILE A 464 37.54 4.22 46.95
N HIS A 465 37.11 5.22 46.18
CA HIS A 465 36.41 6.38 46.74
C HIS A 465 35.04 6.01 47.31
N ALA A 466 34.33 5.05 46.68
CA ALA A 466 33.09 4.53 47.21
C ALA A 466 33.30 3.83 48.56
N SER A 467 34.35 3.03 48.72
CA SER A 467 34.62 2.33 49.98
C SER A 467 35.02 3.25 51.14
N GLN A 468 35.51 4.46 50.83
CA GLN A 468 35.81 5.50 51.81
C GLN A 468 34.62 6.42 52.13
N ASN A 469 33.47 6.24 51.46
CA ASN A 469 32.31 7.11 51.63
C ASN A 469 31.46 6.67 52.83
N GLU A 470 31.40 7.50 53.86
CA GLU A 470 30.61 7.24 55.09
C GLU A 470 29.11 7.07 54.87
N LYS A 471 28.58 7.48 53.69
CA LYS A 471 27.16 7.30 53.33
C LYS A 471 26.85 5.94 52.71
N LEU A 472 27.87 5.10 52.49
CA LEU A 472 27.75 3.77 51.90
C LEU A 472 28.13 2.69 52.92
N GLU A 473 27.46 1.55 52.82
CA GLU A 473 27.77 0.35 53.59
C GLU A 473 28.67 -0.60 52.78
N GLU A 474 29.36 -1.52 53.44
CA GLU A 474 30.21 -2.52 52.78
C GLU A 474 29.44 -3.35 51.74
N PHE A 475 28.18 -3.68 52.03
CA PHE A 475 27.29 -4.38 51.10
C PHE A 475 27.03 -3.56 49.81
N ASP A 476 26.94 -2.23 49.91
CA ASP A 476 26.76 -1.36 48.75
C ASP A 476 27.97 -1.44 47.81
N ILE A 477 29.17 -1.61 48.38
CA ILE A 477 30.40 -1.77 47.60
C ILE A 477 30.40 -3.10 46.85
N ASN A 478 29.89 -4.18 47.46
CA ASN A 478 29.77 -5.47 46.78
C ASN A 478 28.76 -5.42 45.62
N VAL A 479 27.64 -4.73 45.80
CA VAL A 479 26.68 -4.48 44.69
C VAL A 479 27.34 -3.64 43.60
N LEU A 480 28.12 -2.62 43.95
CA LEU A 480 28.84 -1.79 42.99
C LEU A 480 29.90 -2.58 42.21
N LYS A 481 30.69 -3.43 42.89
CA LYS A 481 31.65 -4.36 42.29
C LYS A 481 30.96 -5.29 41.30
N LEU A 482 29.81 -5.86 41.67
CA LEU A 482 29.01 -6.70 40.78
C LEU A 482 28.54 -5.96 39.53
N LEU A 483 27.96 -4.77 39.70
CA LEU A 483 27.47 -3.95 38.58
C LEU A 483 28.60 -3.57 37.61
N PHE A 484 29.82 -3.40 38.11
CA PHE A 484 31.00 -3.23 37.26
C PHE A 484 31.31 -4.51 36.46
N LEU A 485 31.37 -5.68 37.12
CA LEU A 485 31.67 -6.95 36.44
C LEU A 485 30.73 -7.20 35.27
N ILE A 486 29.42 -6.97 35.44
CA ILE A 486 28.42 -7.23 34.39
C ILE A 486 28.21 -6.05 33.43
N LYS A 487 28.87 -4.90 33.61
CA LYS A 487 28.66 -3.69 32.80
C LYS A 487 28.79 -3.92 31.30
N TYR A 488 29.77 -4.74 30.90
CA TYR A 488 30.11 -4.99 29.49
C TYR A 488 29.54 -6.31 28.96
N VAL A 489 28.75 -7.03 29.76
CA VAL A 489 28.12 -8.31 29.38
C VAL A 489 26.72 -8.03 28.87
N LYS A 490 26.52 -8.07 27.55
CA LYS A 490 25.23 -7.74 26.92
C LYS A 490 24.17 -8.80 27.17
N GLU A 491 24.60 -10.05 27.35
CA GLU A 491 23.78 -11.23 27.53
C GLU A 491 23.08 -11.30 28.90
N LEU A 492 23.45 -10.41 29.83
CA LEU A 492 22.94 -10.41 31.20
C LEU A 492 22.56 -8.99 31.64
N PRO A 493 21.28 -8.58 31.49
CA PRO A 493 20.85 -7.27 31.93
C PRO A 493 20.92 -7.17 33.46
N ALA A 494 21.44 -6.04 33.95
CA ALA A 494 21.62 -5.75 35.36
C ALA A 494 20.30 -5.32 36.04
N ASN A 495 19.28 -6.17 35.99
CA ASN A 495 18.00 -5.96 36.66
C ASN A 495 18.00 -6.53 38.09
N MET A 496 17.00 -6.16 38.89
CA MET A 496 16.91 -6.58 40.31
C MET A 496 16.96 -8.10 40.50
N GLU A 497 16.31 -8.87 39.62
CA GLU A 497 16.27 -10.33 39.71
C GLU A 497 17.66 -10.93 39.49
N ASN A 498 18.33 -10.50 38.42
CA ASN A 498 19.65 -10.98 38.04
C ASN A 498 20.71 -10.55 39.06
N ILE A 499 20.67 -9.31 39.55
CA ILE A 499 21.58 -8.84 40.60
C ILE A 499 21.39 -9.68 41.87
N ALA A 500 20.15 -9.97 42.27
CA ALA A 500 19.88 -10.81 43.42
C ALA A 500 20.44 -12.22 43.25
N THR A 501 20.28 -12.83 42.07
CA THR A 501 20.83 -14.16 41.78
C THR A 501 22.36 -14.18 41.79
N LEU A 502 23.02 -13.13 41.28
CA LEU A 502 24.49 -13.05 41.26
C LEU A 502 25.10 -12.77 42.65
N MET A 503 24.31 -12.20 43.57
CA MET A 503 24.73 -11.83 44.93
C MET A 503 24.49 -12.95 45.96
N ILE A 504 23.97 -14.12 45.57
CA ILE A 504 23.73 -15.22 46.50
C ILE A 504 25.07 -15.71 47.06
N ASP A 505 25.20 -15.68 48.38
CA ASP A 505 26.38 -16.10 49.14
C ASP A 505 26.17 -17.38 49.96
N HIS A 506 24.93 -17.88 50.05
CA HIS A 506 24.60 -19.09 50.82
C HIS A 506 23.36 -19.81 50.26
N ILE A 507 23.29 -21.13 50.40
CA ILE A 507 22.20 -21.98 49.85
C ILE A 507 20.83 -21.68 50.52
N ASP A 508 20.85 -21.26 51.78
CA ASP A 508 19.65 -20.97 52.60
C ASP A 508 19.23 -19.48 52.60
N VAL A 509 19.71 -18.68 51.64
CA VAL A 509 19.36 -17.25 51.54
C VAL A 509 17.86 -17.05 51.26
N ASP A 510 17.23 -16.14 52.02
CA ASP A 510 15.92 -15.60 51.66
C ASP A 510 16.08 -14.55 50.55
N LYS A 511 15.68 -14.94 49.33
CA LYS A 511 15.77 -14.09 48.13
C LYS A 511 14.96 -12.79 48.27
N ILE A 512 13.87 -12.78 49.05
CA ILE A 512 13.04 -11.59 49.26
C ILE A 512 13.77 -10.57 50.15
N GLU A 513 14.40 -11.05 51.22
CA GLU A 513 15.20 -10.19 52.10
C GLU A 513 16.43 -9.64 51.38
N LEU A 514 17.11 -10.49 50.59
CA LEU A 514 18.25 -10.07 49.77
C LEU A 514 17.86 -8.96 48.77
N LYS A 515 16.71 -9.10 48.08
CA LYS A 515 16.20 -8.07 47.16
C LYS A 515 15.96 -6.73 47.85
N LYS A 516 15.40 -6.73 49.07
CA LYS A 516 15.19 -5.48 49.85
C LYS A 516 16.51 -4.80 50.22
N ARG A 517 17.52 -5.59 50.61
CA ARG A 517 18.88 -5.07 50.88
C ARG A 517 19.50 -4.48 49.61
N ILE A 518 19.39 -5.18 48.48
CA ILE A 518 19.90 -4.70 47.18
C ILE A 518 19.18 -3.43 46.75
N GLU A 519 17.86 -3.33 46.88
CA GLU A 519 17.10 -2.12 46.55
C GLU A 519 17.58 -0.92 47.36
N THR A 520 17.79 -1.09 48.66
CA THR A 520 18.33 -0.05 49.54
C THR A 520 19.73 0.38 49.09
N ALA A 521 20.59 -0.57 48.74
CA ALA A 521 21.93 -0.31 48.22
C ALA A 521 21.91 0.46 46.90
N LEU A 522 21.08 0.04 45.94
CA LEU A 522 20.93 0.69 44.63
C LEU A 522 20.42 2.13 44.77
N ILE A 523 19.51 2.40 45.73
CA ILE A 523 19.06 3.76 46.03
C ILE A 523 20.23 4.62 46.53
N ARG A 524 21.04 4.12 47.46
CA ARG A 524 22.22 4.84 47.99
C ARG A 524 23.26 5.10 46.88
N LEU A 525 23.59 4.08 46.09
CA LEU A 525 24.54 4.20 44.98
C LEU A 525 24.07 5.18 43.89
N THR A 526 22.77 5.18 43.57
CA THR A 526 22.17 6.13 42.61
C THR A 526 22.23 7.57 43.12
N LYS A 527 21.97 7.77 44.43
CA LYS A 527 22.11 9.09 45.08
C LYS A 527 23.54 9.61 45.05
N GLN A 528 24.53 8.75 45.24
CA GLN A 528 25.95 9.11 45.12
C GLN A 528 26.42 9.26 43.66
N THR A 529 25.56 9.01 42.66
CA THR A 529 25.89 9.04 41.23
C THR A 529 27.02 8.06 40.87
N LEU A 530 27.10 6.92 41.56
CA LEU A 530 28.03 5.84 41.21
C LEU A 530 27.43 4.88 40.16
N ILE A 531 26.10 4.85 40.10
CA ILE A 531 25.33 4.06 39.14
C ILE A 531 24.20 4.90 38.54
N GLN A 532 23.69 4.48 37.39
CA GLN A 532 22.52 5.06 36.74
C GLN A 532 21.46 3.97 36.52
N ARG A 533 20.19 4.32 36.72
CA ARG A 533 19.06 3.50 36.31
C ARG A 533 18.63 3.86 34.88
N ASN A 534 18.55 2.87 34.00
CA ASN A 534 17.99 3.00 32.67
C ASN A 534 16.90 1.94 32.47
N GLY A 535 15.63 2.35 32.59
CA GLY A 535 14.50 1.42 32.67
C GLY A 535 14.62 0.53 33.91
N ASP A 536 14.66 -0.78 33.70
CA ASP A 536 14.80 -1.78 34.78
C ASP A 536 16.24 -2.24 35.03
N ALA A 537 17.21 -1.71 34.27
CA ALA A 537 18.62 -2.06 34.41
C ALA A 537 19.41 -0.98 35.16
N TYR A 538 20.36 -1.41 35.98
CA TYR A 538 21.30 -0.57 36.71
C TYR A 538 22.69 -0.65 36.09
N ILE A 539 23.31 0.49 35.81
CA ILE A 539 24.57 0.57 35.08
C ILE A 539 25.62 1.26 35.95
N PHE A 540 26.78 0.62 36.10
CA PHE A 540 27.95 1.22 36.75
C PHE A 540 28.51 2.41 35.95
N LEU A 541 28.84 3.51 36.62
CA LEU A 541 29.40 4.72 35.99
C LEU A 541 30.90 4.86 36.25
N THR A 542 31.70 4.99 35.18
CA THR A 542 33.11 5.40 35.29
C THR A 542 33.26 6.85 35.72
N ASN A 543 34.44 7.29 36.16
CA ASN A 543 34.66 8.66 36.61
C ASN A 543 34.15 9.72 35.59
N ASP A 544 34.50 9.56 34.31
CA ASP A 544 34.03 10.45 33.24
C ASP A 544 32.50 10.39 33.06
N GLU A 545 31.89 9.21 33.16
CA GLU A 545 30.43 9.05 33.07
C GLU A 545 29.70 9.65 34.28
N GLN A 546 30.31 9.63 35.47
CA GLN A 546 29.76 10.27 36.65
C GLN A 546 29.75 11.78 36.48
N ASP A 547 30.84 12.37 35.98
CA ASP A 547 30.91 13.80 35.71
C ASP A 547 29.88 14.22 34.67
N VAL A 548 29.76 13.49 33.56
CA VAL A 548 28.71 13.73 32.56
C VAL A 548 27.31 13.61 33.16
N ASN A 549 27.02 12.58 33.95
CA ASN A 549 25.70 12.43 34.58
C ASN A 549 25.42 13.48 35.66
N ARG A 550 26.43 13.96 36.40
CA ARG A 550 26.28 15.08 37.33
C ARG A 550 25.95 16.36 36.57
N GLU A 551 26.65 16.64 35.46
CA GLU A 551 26.32 17.77 34.59
C GLU A 551 24.88 17.67 34.05
N ILE A 552 24.45 16.49 33.58
CA ILE A 552 23.07 16.25 33.11
C ILE A 552 22.05 16.48 34.24
N LYS A 553 22.29 15.97 35.46
CA LYS A 553 21.40 16.18 36.62
C LYS A 553 21.23 17.65 37.01
N HIS A 554 22.22 18.49 36.71
CA HIS A 554 22.17 19.94 36.97
C HIS A 554 21.54 20.74 35.83
N MET A 555 21.20 20.12 34.70
CA MET A 555 20.47 20.79 33.63
C MET A 555 19.06 21.14 34.08
N HIS A 556 18.69 22.41 33.95
CA HIS A 556 17.34 22.86 34.25
C HIS A 556 16.42 22.60 33.04
N VAL A 557 15.31 21.91 33.30
CA VAL A 557 14.23 21.70 32.34
C VAL A 557 12.96 22.23 32.98
N GLU A 558 12.20 23.04 32.25
CA GLU A 558 10.91 23.52 32.73
C GLU A 558 9.86 22.41 32.59
N THR A 559 9.05 22.17 33.63
CA THR A 559 7.89 21.24 33.57
C THR A 559 6.95 21.56 32.39
N SER A 560 6.85 22.85 32.12
CA SER A 560 6.21 23.50 30.97
C SER A 560 6.64 22.90 29.61
N GLU A 561 7.93 22.64 29.42
CA GLU A 561 8.49 22.05 28.21
C GLU A 561 8.26 20.53 28.14
N VAL A 562 8.37 19.84 29.28
CA VAL A 562 8.07 18.40 29.42
C VAL A 562 6.65 18.10 28.94
N VAL A 563 5.67 18.83 29.46
CA VAL A 563 4.25 18.67 29.09
C VAL A 563 4.03 18.94 27.60
N GLN A 564 4.63 19.99 27.04
CA GLN A 564 4.51 20.29 25.62
C GLN A 564 5.06 19.15 24.74
N LYS A 565 6.20 18.58 25.12
CA LYS A 565 6.82 17.46 24.40
C LYS A 565 6.01 16.17 24.50
N ILE A 566 5.40 15.90 25.64
CA ILE A 566 4.41 14.82 25.77
C ILE A 566 3.22 15.06 24.85
N GLY A 567 2.70 16.30 24.79
CA GLY A 567 1.66 16.67 23.84
C GLY A 567 2.06 16.37 22.38
N ASN A 568 3.30 16.68 22.01
CA ASN A 568 3.82 16.33 20.69
C ASN A 568 3.89 14.81 20.48
N GLU A 569 4.34 14.01 21.44
CA GLU A 569 4.35 12.53 21.30
C GLU A 569 2.94 11.95 21.16
N VAL A 570 1.96 12.50 21.88
CA VAL A 570 0.56 12.06 21.78
C VAL A 570 -0.04 12.42 20.42
N PHE A 571 0.10 13.66 19.97
CA PHE A 571 -0.56 14.14 18.74
C PHE A 571 0.30 14.06 17.47
N GLU A 572 1.61 13.83 17.53
CA GLU A 572 2.47 13.65 16.35
C GLU A 572 3.01 12.23 16.26
N GLY A 573 3.04 11.49 17.38
CA GLY A 573 3.44 10.09 17.44
C GLY A 573 2.26 9.11 17.39
N ILE A 574 1.33 9.21 18.34
CA ILE A 574 0.24 8.23 18.54
C ILE A 574 -0.98 8.56 17.68
N TYR A 575 -1.56 9.75 17.84
CA TYR A 575 -2.72 10.23 17.08
C TYR A 575 -2.27 11.28 16.06
N THR A 576 -1.80 10.82 14.90
CA THR A 576 -1.19 11.70 13.89
C THR A 576 -2.20 12.52 13.11
N ASP A 577 -3.45 12.06 13.00
CA ASP A 577 -4.48 12.71 12.21
C ASP A 577 -4.80 14.13 12.72
N ARG A 578 -4.89 15.09 11.78
CA ARG A 578 -5.30 16.48 12.06
C ARG A 578 -6.80 16.71 11.93
N LYS A 579 -7.49 15.77 11.28
CA LYS A 579 -8.94 15.81 11.06
C LYS A 579 -9.51 14.45 11.39
N TYR A 580 -10.55 14.43 12.20
CA TYR A 580 -11.33 13.25 12.50
C TYR A 580 -12.25 12.91 11.33
N ARG A 581 -12.14 11.68 10.81
CA ARG A 581 -12.99 11.17 9.74
C ARG A 581 -14.25 10.54 10.35
N TYR A 582 -15.33 11.30 10.42
CA TYR A 582 -16.64 10.79 10.87
C TYR A 582 -17.27 9.86 9.83
N SER A 583 -17.17 10.23 8.55
CA SER A 583 -17.59 9.41 7.40
C SER A 583 -16.66 9.63 6.20
N ASN A 584 -16.93 8.97 5.08
CA ASN A 584 -16.17 9.23 3.83
C ASN A 584 -16.27 10.68 3.36
N LYS A 585 -17.30 11.42 3.78
CA LYS A 585 -17.58 12.80 3.35
C LYS A 585 -17.31 13.83 4.44
N TYR A 586 -17.55 13.48 5.71
CA TYR A 586 -17.39 14.41 6.82
C TYR A 586 -16.05 14.23 7.53
N HIS A 587 -15.19 15.25 7.42
CA HIS A 587 -13.91 15.36 8.12
C HIS A 587 -13.91 16.60 9.01
N PHE A 588 -13.85 16.40 10.32
CA PHE A 588 -13.86 17.47 11.31
C PHE A 588 -12.45 17.77 11.79
N ALA A 589 -11.97 18.99 11.61
CA ALA A 589 -10.76 19.44 12.29
C ALA A 589 -11.01 19.53 13.79
N PHE A 590 -9.98 19.33 14.61
CA PHE A 590 -10.07 19.53 16.05
C PHE A 590 -8.79 20.19 16.58
N ASN A 591 -8.93 20.96 17.64
CA ASN A 591 -7.82 21.56 18.36
C ASN A 591 -7.23 20.52 19.32
N ALA A 592 -5.91 20.41 19.37
CA ALA A 592 -5.20 19.48 20.24
C ALA A 592 -4.63 20.24 21.45
N TYR A 593 -5.02 19.82 22.65
CA TYR A 593 -4.55 20.38 23.91
C TYR A 593 -3.88 19.29 24.75
N ILE A 594 -2.77 19.66 25.38
CA ILE A 594 -2.18 18.93 26.49
C ILE A 594 -2.28 19.84 27.70
N ASP A 595 -2.96 19.39 28.75
CA ASP A 595 -3.39 20.22 29.87
C ASP A 595 -4.13 21.48 29.35
N ASP A 596 -3.68 22.68 29.73
CA ASP A 596 -4.23 23.96 29.26
C ASP A 596 -3.50 24.54 28.03
N ARG A 597 -2.56 23.79 27.43
CA ARG A 597 -1.68 24.29 26.37
C ARG A 597 -2.04 23.73 25.00
N PRO A 598 -2.09 24.56 23.95
CA PRO A 598 -2.24 24.06 22.59
C PRO A 598 -0.97 23.38 22.08
N VAL A 599 -1.15 22.21 21.47
CA VAL A 599 -0.08 21.46 20.78
C VAL A 599 0.03 21.88 19.31
N ARG A 600 -1.10 22.26 18.69
CA ARG A 600 -1.21 22.60 17.27
C ARG A 600 -1.90 23.95 17.08
N THR A 601 -1.77 24.54 15.88
CA THR A 601 -2.51 25.75 15.49
C THR A 601 -4.01 25.53 15.62
N GLN A 602 -4.68 26.38 16.39
CA GLN A 602 -6.12 26.30 16.65
C GLN A 602 -6.91 26.93 15.52
N ALA A 603 -7.89 26.19 14.98
CA ALA A 603 -8.73 26.68 13.88
C ALA A 603 -10.14 26.05 13.87
N SER A 604 -10.48 25.23 14.87
CA SER A 604 -11.75 24.50 14.93
C SER A 604 -12.52 24.76 16.22
N ASP A 605 -13.82 24.50 16.21
CA ASP A 605 -14.72 24.57 17.38
C ASP A 605 -14.73 23.28 18.22
N LEU A 606 -14.16 22.19 17.70
CA LEU A 606 -14.02 20.92 18.42
C LEU A 606 -12.59 20.81 18.95
N GLY A 607 -12.41 20.19 20.12
CA GLY A 607 -11.07 19.90 20.62
C GLY A 607 -10.93 18.56 21.31
N VAL A 608 -9.68 18.13 21.44
CA VAL A 608 -9.24 16.98 22.21
C VAL A 608 -8.22 17.49 23.22
N ARG A 609 -8.54 17.36 24.51
CA ARG A 609 -7.67 17.73 25.62
C ARG A 609 -7.22 16.48 26.34
N VAL A 610 -5.91 16.30 26.46
CA VAL A 610 -5.32 15.24 27.28
C VAL A 610 -4.81 15.87 28.57
N LEU A 611 -5.27 15.40 29.71
CA LEU A 611 -4.83 15.87 31.03
C LEU A 611 -3.80 14.91 31.61
N THR A 612 -2.64 15.43 31.96
CA THR A 612 -1.57 14.73 32.67
C THR A 612 -1.76 14.81 34.19
N PRO A 613 -1.11 13.93 34.98
CA PRO A 613 -1.11 14.00 36.44
C PRO A 613 -0.68 15.36 37.00
N TYR A 614 0.27 16.05 36.35
CA TYR A 614 0.70 17.39 36.77
C TYR A 614 -0.41 18.44 36.72
N ALA A 615 -1.35 18.33 35.78
CA ALA A 615 -2.51 19.21 35.73
C ALA A 615 -3.59 18.82 36.74
N ASP A 616 -3.74 17.53 37.04
CA ASP A 616 -4.70 17.05 38.04
C ASP A 616 -4.33 17.53 39.45
N GLU A 617 -3.05 17.49 39.80
CA GLU A 617 -2.54 18.02 41.08
C GLU A 617 -2.60 19.55 41.17
N ALA A 618 -2.40 20.26 40.06
CA ALA A 618 -2.36 21.72 40.04
C ALA A 618 -3.76 22.38 39.99
N LEU A 619 -4.75 21.71 39.39
CA LEU A 619 -6.07 22.29 39.09
C LEU A 619 -7.22 21.65 39.89
N ASP A 620 -6.97 20.56 40.63
CA ASP A 620 -7.94 19.85 41.50
C ASP A 620 -9.27 19.52 40.80
N PHE A 621 -9.17 19.06 39.54
CA PHE A 621 -10.35 18.81 38.72
C PHE A 621 -11.14 17.60 39.23
N ASN A 622 -12.26 17.88 39.89
CA ASN A 622 -13.22 16.84 40.23
C ASN A 622 -14.02 16.37 38.99
N ALA A 623 -14.59 15.17 39.05
CA ALA A 623 -15.35 14.59 37.93
C ALA A 623 -16.58 15.44 37.50
N SER A 624 -17.08 16.34 38.36
CA SER A 624 -18.19 17.26 38.01
C SER A 624 -17.69 18.47 37.21
N GLU A 625 -16.51 18.98 37.53
CA GLU A 625 -15.85 20.07 36.78
C GLU A 625 -15.43 19.61 35.39
N LEU A 626 -14.82 18.43 35.27
CA LEU A 626 -14.46 17.88 33.94
C LEU A 626 -15.69 17.72 33.03
N LYS A 627 -16.83 17.31 33.59
CA LYS A 627 -18.11 17.30 32.87
C LYS A 627 -18.50 18.71 32.43
N MET A 628 -18.43 19.69 33.32
CA MET A 628 -18.76 21.09 33.00
C MET A 628 -17.84 21.71 31.92
N VAL A 629 -16.53 21.42 31.99
CA VAL A 629 -15.54 21.90 31.01
C VAL A 629 -15.78 21.25 29.65
N SER A 630 -16.03 19.93 29.61
CA SER A 630 -16.35 19.22 28.36
C SER A 630 -17.59 19.78 27.66
N LEU A 631 -18.57 20.29 28.42
CA LEU A 631 -19.78 20.93 27.91
C LEU A 631 -19.55 22.37 27.44
N ARG A 632 -18.72 23.15 28.14
CA ARG A 632 -18.47 24.56 27.81
C ARG A 632 -17.58 24.72 26.58
N GLU A 633 -16.56 23.88 26.46
CA GLU A 633 -15.49 24.06 25.48
C GLU A 633 -15.59 23.11 24.28
N ASN A 634 -16.61 22.25 24.21
CA ASN A 634 -16.79 21.23 23.18
C ASN A 634 -15.53 20.37 22.98
N ASN A 635 -14.93 19.97 24.10
CA ASN A 635 -13.69 19.21 24.13
C ASN A 635 -13.96 17.76 24.56
N VAL A 636 -13.34 16.81 23.85
CA VAL A 636 -13.12 15.46 24.39
C VAL A 636 -11.98 15.57 25.39
N ILE A 637 -12.24 15.30 26.66
CA ILE A 637 -11.21 15.35 27.71
C ILE A 637 -10.80 13.91 28.05
N LEU A 638 -9.52 13.60 27.88
CA LEU A 638 -8.90 12.34 28.30
C LEU A 638 -8.05 12.60 29.54
N LYS A 639 -8.46 12.09 30.69
CA LYS A 639 -7.68 12.14 31.92
C LYS A 639 -6.80 10.90 32.01
N LEU A 640 -5.48 11.08 31.92
CA LEU A 640 -4.52 9.99 32.02
C LEU A 640 -4.48 9.43 33.47
N PRO A 641 -4.10 8.15 33.65
CA PRO A 641 -3.84 7.58 34.98
C PRO A 641 -2.76 8.36 35.75
N GLN A 642 -2.74 8.22 37.09
CA GLN A 642 -1.77 8.89 37.99
C GLN A 642 -0.31 8.42 37.85
N ASP A 643 0.01 7.61 36.84
CA ASP A 643 1.37 7.13 36.60
C ASP A 643 2.23 8.25 35.99
N THR A 644 3.28 8.68 36.71
CA THR A 644 4.20 9.73 36.30
C THR A 644 5.38 9.22 35.47
N SER A 645 5.50 7.91 35.23
CA SER A 645 6.69 7.29 34.60
C SER A 645 7.04 7.92 33.24
N TYR A 646 6.05 8.25 32.41
CA TYR A 646 6.30 8.88 31.11
C TYR A 646 6.74 10.36 31.22
N LEU A 647 6.36 11.06 32.29
CA LEU A 647 6.78 12.44 32.56
C LEU A 647 8.24 12.46 33.03
N GLU A 648 8.60 11.54 33.92
CA GLU A 648 9.96 11.39 34.43
C GLU A 648 10.95 11.00 33.32
N GLU A 649 10.57 10.05 32.44
CA GLU A 649 11.38 9.68 31.29
C GLU A 649 11.56 10.85 30.31
N MET A 650 10.52 11.68 30.08
CA MET A 650 10.61 12.85 29.21
C MET A 650 11.50 13.96 29.81
N ASP A 651 11.42 14.18 31.12
CA ASP A 651 12.31 15.13 31.82
C ASP A 651 13.78 14.74 31.64
N GLU A 652 14.12 13.45 31.82
CA GLU A 652 15.48 12.96 31.61
C GLU A 652 15.94 13.08 30.15
N ILE A 653 15.06 12.82 29.17
CA ILE A 653 15.38 13.07 27.75
C ILE A 653 15.74 14.53 27.52
N LEU A 654 14.94 15.46 28.04
CA LEU A 654 15.18 16.89 27.85
C LEU A 654 16.48 17.36 28.51
N ARG A 655 16.81 16.83 29.70
CA ARG A 655 18.11 17.09 30.34
C ARG A 655 19.28 16.61 29.49
N ILE A 656 19.18 15.39 28.94
CA ILE A 656 20.23 14.84 28.06
C ILE A 656 20.34 15.67 26.78
N GLN A 657 19.23 16.04 26.14
CA GLN A 657 19.24 16.87 24.93
C GLN A 657 19.82 18.26 25.18
N ALA A 658 19.47 18.90 26.30
CA ALA A 658 20.03 20.18 26.70
C ALA A 658 21.54 20.09 26.89
N TYR A 659 22.03 19.02 27.55
CA TYR A 659 23.44 18.76 27.73
C TYR A 659 24.18 18.55 26.39
N LEU A 660 23.64 17.69 25.52
CA LEU A 660 24.22 17.41 24.21
C LEU A 660 24.33 18.67 23.36
N LYS A 661 23.31 19.54 23.40
CA LYS A 661 23.29 20.83 22.69
C LYS A 661 24.32 21.82 23.24
N LEU A 662 24.53 21.84 24.57
CA LEU A 662 25.53 22.71 25.19
C LEU A 662 26.96 22.30 24.81
N LYS A 663 27.22 21.00 24.68
CA LYS A 663 28.57 20.44 24.45
C LYS A 663 28.85 20.09 22.99
N SER A 664 27.95 20.36 22.04
CA SER A 664 28.11 19.98 20.62
C SER A 664 29.19 20.77 19.85
N GLY A 665 29.82 21.77 20.48
CA GLY A 665 30.88 22.61 19.87
C GLY A 665 32.17 22.72 20.69
N THR A 666 32.33 21.97 21.77
CA THR A 666 33.53 22.00 22.63
C THR A 666 34.39 20.78 22.32
N ALA A 667 35.70 20.96 22.12
CA ALA A 667 36.64 19.85 22.03
C ALA A 667 36.67 19.11 23.37
N VAL A 668 36.34 17.82 23.34
CA VAL A 668 36.34 16.93 24.50
C VAL A 668 37.23 15.72 24.21
N SER A 669 37.59 14.99 25.27
CA SER A 669 38.29 13.71 25.10
C SER A 669 37.42 12.71 24.31
N GLN A 670 38.09 11.78 23.61
CA GLN A 670 37.43 10.70 22.87
C GLN A 670 36.44 9.91 23.77
N ALA A 671 36.80 9.68 25.03
CA ALA A 671 35.94 9.01 26.00
C ALA A 671 34.60 9.74 26.22
N VAL A 672 34.62 11.08 26.28
CA VAL A 672 33.40 11.88 26.45
C VAL A 672 32.59 11.94 25.15
N GLU A 673 33.23 11.90 23.97
CA GLU A 673 32.51 11.76 22.69
C GLU A 673 31.78 10.41 22.56
N ASP A 674 32.41 9.32 22.98
CA ASP A 674 31.78 8.00 23.01
C ASP A 674 30.59 7.98 24.00
N ILE A 675 30.74 8.63 25.16
CA ILE A 675 29.64 8.81 26.14
C ILE A 675 28.49 9.61 25.51
N LYS A 676 28.76 10.71 24.80
CA LYS A 676 27.72 11.50 24.11
C LYS A 676 26.95 10.67 23.08
N THR A 677 27.67 9.86 22.29
CA THR A 677 27.05 8.97 21.30
C THR A 677 26.12 7.96 21.97
N ARG A 678 26.56 7.38 23.10
CA ARG A 678 25.73 6.46 23.90
C ARG A 678 24.52 7.16 24.51
N LYS A 679 24.68 8.39 25.02
CA LYS A 679 23.58 9.21 25.54
C LYS A 679 22.55 9.58 24.47
N SER A 680 22.99 9.81 23.23
CA SER A 680 22.10 10.00 22.08
C SER A 680 21.25 8.75 21.80
N ARG A 681 21.87 7.56 21.84
CA ARG A 681 21.15 6.29 21.72
C ARG A 681 20.17 6.06 22.89
N GLU A 682 20.59 6.40 24.12
CA GLU A 682 19.73 6.33 25.31
C GLU A 682 18.46 7.18 25.13
N VAL A 683 18.56 8.37 24.53
CA VAL A 683 17.39 9.22 24.21
C VAL A 683 16.41 8.49 23.31
N THR A 684 16.87 7.84 22.25
CA THR A 684 16.00 7.08 21.33
C THR A 684 15.28 5.94 22.05
N GLU A 685 16.00 5.17 22.88
CA GLU A 685 15.42 4.06 23.65
C GLU A 685 14.39 4.57 24.67
N ARG A 686 14.66 5.70 25.34
CA ARG A 686 13.70 6.35 26.26
C ARG A 686 12.44 6.85 25.53
N GLN A 687 12.58 7.38 24.32
CA GLN A 687 11.44 7.81 23.50
C GLN A 687 10.49 6.64 23.16
N GLU A 688 11.03 5.47 22.82
CA GLU A 688 10.23 4.27 22.56
C GLU A 688 9.45 3.80 23.81
N ARG A 689 10.08 3.88 24.99
CA ARG A 689 9.39 3.57 26.27
C ARG A 689 8.26 4.56 26.56
N ILE A 690 8.50 5.86 26.37
CA ILE A 690 7.45 6.89 26.55
C ILE A 690 6.26 6.61 25.65
N ARG A 691 6.49 6.25 24.38
CA ARG A 691 5.40 5.89 23.47
C ARG A 691 4.61 4.70 23.99
N THR A 692 5.27 3.70 24.57
CA THR A 692 4.64 2.53 25.17
C THR A 692 3.79 2.91 26.38
N PHE A 693 4.34 3.69 27.32
CA PHE A 693 3.63 4.17 28.51
C PHE A 693 2.44 5.07 28.16
N LEU A 694 2.59 6.00 27.23
CA LEU A 694 1.49 6.84 26.76
C LEU A 694 0.40 6.03 26.06
N THR A 695 0.76 5.00 25.30
CA THR A 695 -0.20 4.11 24.63
C THR A 695 -1.06 3.35 25.66
N GLU A 696 -0.43 2.77 26.68
CA GLU A 696 -1.17 2.10 27.77
C GLU A 696 -1.95 3.12 28.63
N GLY A 697 -1.39 4.30 28.91
CA GLY A 697 -2.08 5.37 29.62
C GLY A 697 -3.36 5.82 28.90
N LEU A 698 -3.31 6.04 27.59
CA LEU A 698 -4.48 6.43 26.78
C LEU A 698 -5.52 5.29 26.65
N LYS A 699 -5.09 4.04 26.71
CA LYS A 699 -5.97 2.85 26.67
C LYS A 699 -6.85 2.72 27.92
N TYR A 700 -6.39 3.23 29.07
CA TYR A 700 -7.13 3.23 30.33
C TYR A 700 -7.55 4.61 30.84
N ALA A 701 -7.24 5.68 30.10
CA ALA A 701 -7.66 7.05 30.43
C ALA A 701 -9.18 7.16 30.64
N GLU A 702 -9.60 8.00 31.58
CA GLU A 702 -11.01 8.37 31.74
C GLU A 702 -11.40 9.39 30.67
N ILE A 703 -12.53 9.19 30.01
CA ILE A 703 -12.97 10.03 28.90
C ILE A 703 -14.23 10.79 29.29
N TYR A 704 -14.23 12.11 29.08
CA TYR A 704 -15.38 12.98 29.32
C TYR A 704 -15.78 13.67 28.02
N VAL A 705 -17.05 13.58 27.67
CA VAL A 705 -17.62 14.16 26.44
C VAL A 705 -18.99 14.76 26.75
N ASN A 706 -19.21 16.02 26.37
CA ASN A 706 -20.51 16.70 26.44
C ASN A 706 -21.25 16.55 27.80
N GLY A 707 -20.54 16.73 28.91
CA GLY A 707 -21.12 16.68 30.26
C GLY A 707 -21.27 15.27 30.85
N GLN A 708 -20.81 14.22 30.17
CA GLN A 708 -20.89 12.83 30.64
C GLN A 708 -19.51 12.16 30.67
N GLN A 709 -19.34 11.23 31.60
CA GLN A 709 -18.19 10.33 31.62
C GLN A 709 -18.52 9.12 30.75
N MET A 710 -17.62 8.80 29.85
CA MET A 710 -17.80 7.79 28.83
C MET A 710 -17.23 6.44 29.27
N ASP A 711 -18.06 5.39 29.23
CA ASP A 711 -17.61 4.01 29.46
C ASP A 711 -17.21 3.35 28.13
N ILE A 712 -16.05 3.75 27.60
CA ILE A 712 -15.45 3.14 26.43
C ILE A 712 -14.38 2.16 26.92
N GLY A 713 -14.61 0.86 26.73
CA GLY A 713 -13.67 -0.20 27.12
C GLY A 713 -12.27 -0.05 26.49
N PRO A 714 -11.26 -0.78 27.00
CA PRO A 714 -9.88 -0.66 26.54
C PRO A 714 -9.75 -1.11 25.08
N LYS A 715 -9.23 -0.20 24.24
CA LYS A 715 -8.98 -0.40 22.80
C LYS A 715 -7.70 0.33 22.40
N ASN A 716 -7.29 0.22 21.13
CA ASN A 716 -6.25 1.07 20.57
C ASN A 716 -6.57 2.57 20.85
N PRO A 717 -5.62 3.38 21.35
CA PRO A 717 -5.84 4.80 21.64
C PRO A 717 -6.48 5.60 20.51
N VAL A 718 -6.10 5.34 19.25
CA VAL A 718 -6.65 6.05 18.09
C VAL A 718 -8.14 5.78 17.93
N ASP A 719 -8.54 4.51 17.98
CA ASP A 719 -9.95 4.12 17.87
C ASP A 719 -10.77 4.63 19.05
N ARG A 720 -10.18 4.66 20.25
CA ARG A 720 -10.83 5.13 21.48
C ARG A 720 -11.10 6.64 21.44
N ILE A 721 -10.13 7.43 20.98
CA ILE A 721 -10.29 8.88 20.73
C ILE A 721 -11.32 9.11 19.62
N ASN A 722 -11.29 8.29 18.56
CA ASN A 722 -12.25 8.35 17.45
C ASN A 722 -13.69 8.05 17.90
N ASP A 723 -13.89 7.08 18.79
CA ASP A 723 -15.21 6.77 19.36
C ASP A 723 -15.72 7.95 20.21
N ALA A 724 -14.85 8.56 21.03
CA ALA A 724 -15.19 9.74 21.82
C ALA A 724 -15.52 10.98 20.94
N LEU A 725 -14.72 11.23 19.90
CA LEU A 725 -14.98 12.28 18.91
C LEU A 725 -16.27 12.03 18.12
N ARG A 726 -16.61 10.77 17.81
CA ARG A 726 -17.90 10.42 17.19
C ARG A 726 -19.07 10.91 18.02
N MET A 727 -18.99 10.73 19.34
CA MET A 727 -20.05 11.10 20.26
C MET A 727 -20.15 12.62 20.42
N LEU A 728 -19.00 13.30 20.49
CA LEU A 728 -18.96 14.76 20.49
C LEU A 728 -19.58 15.32 19.20
N VAL A 729 -19.21 14.79 18.03
CA VAL A 729 -19.79 15.21 16.74
C VAL A 729 -21.30 14.95 16.70
N ARG A 730 -21.79 13.81 17.19
CA ARG A 730 -23.24 13.52 17.23
C ARG A 730 -24.01 14.42 18.19
N ALA A 731 -23.38 14.85 19.29
CA ALA A 731 -23.98 15.79 20.22
C ALA A 731 -24.05 17.21 19.62
N GLU A 732 -22.94 17.68 19.06
CA GLU A 732 -22.80 19.03 18.50
C GLU A 732 -23.52 19.19 17.16
N TYR A 733 -23.53 18.15 16.32
CA TYR A 733 -24.14 18.11 14.99
C TYR A 733 -25.25 17.05 14.93
N ASN A 734 -26.23 17.16 15.82
CA ASN A 734 -27.32 16.19 15.94
C ASN A 734 -28.24 16.10 14.70
N LYS A 735 -28.15 17.04 13.75
CA LYS A 735 -28.87 17.02 12.47
C LYS A 735 -27.98 16.70 11.27
N LEU A 736 -26.74 16.24 11.48
CA LEU A 736 -25.82 15.88 10.40
C LEU A 736 -26.41 14.78 9.50
N ASP A 737 -27.05 13.77 10.10
CA ASP A 737 -27.61 12.60 9.41
C ASP A 737 -28.89 12.90 8.60
N TYR A 738 -29.33 14.16 8.54
CA TYR A 738 -30.49 14.57 7.73
C TYR A 738 -30.17 14.60 6.23
N VAL A 739 -28.88 14.71 5.88
CA VAL A 739 -28.36 14.56 4.52
C VAL A 739 -27.89 13.12 4.34
N THR A 740 -28.61 12.38 3.50
CA THR A 740 -28.36 10.96 3.18
C THR A 740 -27.74 10.77 1.80
N GLU A 741 -28.02 11.67 0.85
CA GLU A 741 -27.43 11.71 -0.48
C GLU A 741 -26.59 12.98 -0.64
N PHE A 742 -25.38 12.82 -1.19
CA PHE A 742 -24.33 13.84 -1.25
C PHE A 742 -24.03 14.25 -2.70
N VAL A 743 -23.68 15.52 -2.90
CA VAL A 743 -23.25 16.06 -4.21
C VAL A 743 -21.77 16.39 -4.17
N ASP A 744 -20.99 15.64 -4.95
CA ASP A 744 -19.52 15.66 -4.88
C ASP A 744 -18.87 16.71 -5.77
N THR A 745 -19.43 16.94 -6.96
CA THR A 745 -18.87 17.89 -7.92
C THR A 745 -19.88 18.90 -8.41
N VAL A 746 -19.37 20.04 -8.89
CA VAL A 746 -20.17 21.07 -9.57
C VAL A 746 -20.83 20.52 -10.84
N LYS A 747 -20.24 19.48 -11.46
CA LYS A 747 -20.84 18.78 -12.60
C LYS A 747 -22.02 17.92 -12.18
N ASP A 748 -21.94 17.25 -11.03
CA ASP A 748 -23.08 16.49 -10.48
C ASP A 748 -24.23 17.43 -10.13
N LEU A 749 -23.91 18.61 -9.59
CA LEU A 749 -24.92 19.67 -9.37
C LEU A 749 -25.52 20.19 -10.69
N GLN A 750 -24.73 20.29 -11.76
CA GLN A 750 -25.24 20.64 -13.10
C GLN A 750 -26.16 19.56 -13.67
N ASN A 751 -25.78 18.29 -13.54
CA ASN A 751 -26.62 17.15 -13.94
C ASN A 751 -27.91 17.11 -13.12
N PHE A 752 -27.81 17.37 -11.80
CA PHE A 752 -28.95 17.45 -10.91
C PHE A 752 -29.92 18.58 -11.30
N VAL A 753 -29.42 19.70 -11.84
CA VAL A 753 -30.27 20.78 -12.39
C VAL A 753 -30.98 20.33 -13.67
N THR A 754 -30.29 19.62 -14.58
CA THR A 754 -30.82 19.24 -15.91
C THR A 754 -31.65 17.96 -15.92
N GLU A 755 -31.57 17.12 -14.88
CA GLU A 755 -32.38 15.91 -14.78
C GLU A 755 -33.89 16.24 -14.68
N PRO A 756 -34.76 15.64 -15.52
CA PRO A 756 -36.21 15.80 -15.39
C PRO A 756 -36.68 15.15 -14.09
N GLU A 757 -37.55 15.83 -13.33
CA GLU A 757 -38.20 15.23 -12.14
C GLU A 757 -38.94 13.96 -12.56
N GLN A 758 -38.44 12.80 -12.17
CA GLN A 758 -39.24 11.57 -12.21
C GLN A 758 -40.36 11.76 -11.18
N MET A 759 -41.62 11.70 -11.63
CA MET A 759 -42.76 11.75 -10.72
C MET A 759 -42.57 10.68 -9.63
N ALA A 760 -42.46 11.12 -8.38
CA ALA A 760 -42.37 10.21 -7.25
C ALA A 760 -43.64 9.33 -7.22
N LEU A 761 -43.46 8.04 -7.48
CA LEU A 761 -44.48 7.03 -7.19
C LEU A 761 -44.79 7.08 -5.69
N GLU A 762 -46.08 7.15 -5.33
CA GLU A 762 -46.53 7.11 -3.94
C GLU A 762 -45.92 5.89 -3.23
N GLY A 763 -45.03 6.15 -2.26
CA GLY A 763 -44.35 5.12 -1.48
C GLY A 763 -42.81 5.17 -1.51
N VAL A 764 -42.19 5.91 -2.44
CA VAL A 764 -40.73 6.09 -2.46
C VAL A 764 -40.34 7.28 -1.56
N LYS A 765 -39.51 7.05 -0.54
CA LYS A 765 -38.98 8.13 0.32
C LYS A 765 -38.10 9.05 -0.52
N GLN A 766 -38.46 10.32 -0.63
CA GLN A 766 -37.64 11.34 -1.27
C GLN A 766 -36.28 11.43 -0.55
N PRO A 767 -35.15 11.43 -1.29
CA PRO A 767 -33.83 11.66 -0.72
C PRO A 767 -33.76 12.97 0.06
N ASN A 768 -33.02 13.00 1.18
CA ASN A 768 -32.80 14.20 2.00
C ASN A 768 -34.07 14.91 2.51
N ALA A 769 -35.22 14.22 2.59
CA ALA A 769 -36.52 14.82 2.97
C ALA A 769 -36.51 15.56 4.32
N ASN A 770 -35.72 15.10 5.30
CA ASN A 770 -35.60 15.77 6.60
C ASN A 770 -34.78 17.07 6.50
N ALA A 771 -33.70 17.09 5.71
CA ALA A 771 -32.91 18.29 5.46
C ALA A 771 -33.72 19.34 4.70
N LEU A 772 -34.46 18.93 3.65
CA LEU A 772 -35.35 19.83 2.89
C LEU A 772 -36.39 20.52 3.77
N LYS A 773 -37.01 19.76 4.69
CA LYS A 773 -37.99 20.32 5.64
C LYS A 773 -37.36 21.37 6.57
N GLU A 774 -36.17 21.13 7.11
CA GLU A 774 -35.49 22.10 7.98
C GLU A 774 -35.09 23.37 7.24
N VAL A 775 -34.58 23.24 6.00
CA VAL A 775 -34.28 24.40 5.14
C VAL A 775 -35.55 25.22 4.89
N MET A 776 -36.65 24.56 4.54
CA MET A 776 -37.93 25.24 4.31
C MET A 776 -38.49 25.91 5.57
N VAL A 777 -38.45 25.26 6.73
CA VAL A 777 -38.88 25.84 8.01
C VAL A 777 -38.05 27.07 8.37
N TYR A 778 -36.74 27.05 8.10
CA TYR A 778 -35.86 28.19 8.33
C TYR A 778 -36.19 29.36 7.39
N ILE A 779 -36.36 29.08 6.10
CA ILE A 779 -36.76 30.08 5.09
C ILE A 779 -38.13 30.68 5.43
N ASP A 780 -39.10 29.87 5.83
CA ASP A 780 -40.43 30.30 6.26
C ASP A 780 -40.38 31.25 7.45
N ARG A 781 -39.57 30.91 8.45
CA ARG A 781 -39.39 31.73 9.65
C ARG A 781 -38.82 33.11 9.32
N LEU A 782 -37.86 33.19 8.40
CA LEU A 782 -37.24 34.45 7.99
C LEU A 782 -38.14 35.26 7.04
N ALA A 783 -38.84 34.59 6.13
CA ALA A 783 -39.80 35.21 5.22
C ALA A 783 -40.95 35.86 6.01
N ASN A 784 -41.50 35.18 7.03
CA ASN A 784 -42.53 35.74 7.91
C ASN A 784 -42.06 36.97 8.72
N ARG A 785 -40.74 37.16 8.87
CA ARG A 785 -40.12 38.32 9.53
C ARG A 785 -39.70 39.42 8.54
N ASN A 786 -40.03 39.28 7.25
CA ASN A 786 -39.62 40.17 6.16
C ASN A 786 -38.09 40.38 6.06
N GLN A 787 -37.29 39.38 6.46
CA GLN A 787 -35.83 39.44 6.34
C GLN A 787 -35.40 38.84 4.99
N SER A 788 -34.58 39.58 4.23
CA SER A 788 -33.92 39.06 3.03
C SER A 788 -32.78 38.12 3.42
N MET A 789 -32.70 36.96 2.79
CA MET A 789 -31.61 36.00 2.99
C MET A 789 -30.87 35.75 1.68
N THR A 790 -29.55 35.67 1.75
CA THR A 790 -28.71 35.29 0.60
C THR A 790 -28.39 33.80 0.62
N VAL A 791 -27.90 33.27 -0.51
CA VAL A 791 -27.40 31.89 -0.58
C VAL A 791 -26.25 31.68 0.41
N LYS A 792 -25.39 32.69 0.61
CA LYS A 792 -24.35 32.66 1.64
C LYS A 792 -24.92 32.54 3.04
N ASP A 793 -25.91 33.35 3.40
CA ASP A 793 -26.48 33.31 4.76
C ASP A 793 -27.07 31.93 5.11
N LEU A 794 -27.68 31.28 4.12
CA LEU A 794 -28.21 29.92 4.26
C LEU A 794 -27.08 28.88 4.35
N ARG A 795 -26.06 29.01 3.51
CA ARG A 795 -24.87 28.14 3.58
C ARG A 795 -24.17 28.26 4.93
N ASP A 796 -23.94 29.47 5.42
CA ASP A 796 -23.24 29.69 6.68
C ASP A 796 -24.07 29.15 7.86
N TYR A 797 -25.40 29.33 7.84
CA TYR A 797 -26.29 28.81 8.88
C TYR A 797 -26.35 27.28 8.92
N PHE A 798 -26.49 26.61 7.77
CA PHE A 798 -26.57 25.15 7.70
C PHE A 798 -25.19 24.45 7.71
N SER A 799 -24.11 25.19 7.49
CA SER A 799 -22.74 24.71 7.76
C SER A 799 -22.39 24.78 9.25
N ALA A 800 -23.09 25.62 10.03
CA ALA A 800 -22.88 25.76 11.47
C ALA A 800 -23.60 24.68 12.28
N LYS A 801 -23.30 24.62 13.58
CA LYS A 801 -23.99 23.75 14.55
C LYS A 801 -25.46 24.18 14.66
N PRO A 802 -26.44 23.25 14.66
CA PRO A 802 -26.29 21.80 14.85
C PRO A 802 -26.31 20.94 13.57
N TYR A 803 -26.09 21.54 12.40
CA TYR A 803 -26.25 20.86 11.09
C TYR A 803 -24.93 20.35 10.52
N GLY A 804 -23.95 21.22 10.27
CA GLY A 804 -22.63 20.85 9.76
C GLY A 804 -22.62 20.30 8.33
N TRP A 805 -23.61 20.65 7.50
CA TRP A 805 -23.74 20.11 6.15
C TRP A 805 -22.72 20.69 5.17
N LEU A 806 -22.38 19.95 4.11
CA LEU A 806 -21.43 20.44 3.11
C LEU A 806 -22.09 21.50 2.23
N GLU A 807 -21.27 22.43 1.75
CA GLU A 807 -21.72 23.60 1.01
C GLU A 807 -22.43 23.25 -0.31
N LEU A 808 -21.94 22.21 -1.01
CA LEU A 808 -22.56 21.71 -2.23
C LEU A 808 -23.89 21.00 -1.96
N ASP A 809 -24.00 20.26 -0.85
CA ASP A 809 -25.24 19.60 -0.45
C ASP A 809 -26.31 20.64 -0.10
N ILE A 810 -25.94 21.69 0.66
CA ILE A 810 -26.85 22.81 0.95
C ILE A 810 -27.31 23.47 -0.35
N THR A 811 -26.39 23.66 -1.30
CA THR A 811 -26.72 24.23 -2.61
C THR A 811 -27.67 23.32 -3.40
N ALA A 812 -27.47 22.00 -3.36
CA ALA A 812 -28.35 21.03 -3.99
C ALA A 812 -29.76 21.04 -3.37
N LEU A 813 -29.86 21.16 -2.04
CA LEU A 813 -31.15 21.31 -1.35
C LEU A 813 -31.88 22.59 -1.79
N LEU A 814 -31.16 23.70 -1.95
CA LEU A 814 -31.74 24.95 -2.47
C LEU A 814 -32.15 24.81 -3.94
N VAL A 815 -31.37 24.14 -4.78
CA VAL A 815 -31.75 23.83 -6.16
C VAL A 815 -32.99 22.94 -6.20
N GLN A 816 -33.10 21.94 -5.31
CA GLN A 816 -34.28 21.08 -5.22
C GLN A 816 -35.53 21.88 -4.83
N LEU A 817 -35.42 22.80 -3.85
CA LEU A 817 -36.51 23.70 -3.48
C LEU A 817 -36.87 24.68 -4.61
N PHE A 818 -35.89 25.06 -5.44
CA PHE A 818 -36.13 25.89 -6.63
C PHE A 818 -36.83 25.10 -7.74
N LYS A 819 -36.45 23.83 -7.95
CA LYS A 819 -37.13 22.90 -8.88
C LYS A 819 -38.58 22.62 -8.46
N SER A 820 -38.83 22.40 -7.17
CA SER A 820 -40.18 22.23 -6.62
C SER A 820 -40.99 23.53 -6.52
N GLN A 821 -40.47 24.64 -7.05
CA GLN A 821 -41.09 25.98 -7.06
C GLN A 821 -41.43 26.49 -5.64
N ASP A 822 -40.69 26.10 -4.61
CA ASP A 822 -40.90 26.60 -3.24
C ASP A 822 -40.21 27.95 -2.97
N ILE A 823 -39.14 28.22 -3.72
CA ILE A 823 -38.34 29.43 -3.62
C ILE A 823 -38.04 29.99 -5.01
N HIS A 824 -37.67 31.26 -5.08
CA HIS A 824 -37.05 31.87 -6.25
C HIS A 824 -35.71 32.50 -5.89
N PHE A 825 -34.76 32.42 -6.81
CA PHE A 825 -33.49 33.13 -6.71
C PHE A 825 -33.57 34.46 -7.45
N ARG A 826 -33.13 35.54 -6.81
CA ARG A 826 -33.05 36.88 -7.40
C ARG A 826 -31.62 37.39 -7.33
N LEU A 827 -31.06 37.75 -8.48
CA LEU A 827 -29.76 38.40 -8.57
C LEU A 827 -29.98 39.85 -9.01
N ASN A 828 -29.74 40.81 -8.11
CA ASN A 828 -30.07 42.24 -8.31
C ASN A 828 -31.58 42.45 -8.61
N THR A 829 -31.93 42.79 -9.85
CA THR A 829 -33.30 43.00 -10.36
C THR A 829 -33.82 41.85 -11.23
N LYS A 830 -32.99 40.87 -11.59
CA LYS A 830 -33.36 39.74 -12.45
C LYS A 830 -33.69 38.50 -11.61
N GLU A 831 -34.83 37.86 -11.87
CA GLU A 831 -35.16 36.53 -11.35
C GLU A 831 -34.45 35.46 -12.18
N LEU A 832 -33.77 34.53 -11.52
CA LEU A 832 -33.07 33.43 -12.17
C LEU A 832 -34.10 32.36 -12.58
N GLN A 833 -33.82 31.70 -13.69
CA GLN A 833 -34.66 30.64 -14.26
C GLN A 833 -33.89 29.31 -14.27
N LEU A 834 -34.61 28.18 -14.30
CA LEU A 834 -34.02 26.84 -14.30
C LEU A 834 -33.21 26.55 -15.58
N ASP A 835 -33.51 27.24 -16.68
CA ASP A 835 -32.84 27.11 -17.99
C ASP A 835 -31.58 27.97 -18.13
N ASP A 836 -31.22 28.79 -17.14
CA ASP A 836 -30.02 29.63 -17.19
C ASP A 836 -28.74 28.77 -17.16
N PRO A 837 -27.91 28.76 -18.22
CA PRO A 837 -26.69 27.95 -18.27
C PRO A 837 -25.69 28.27 -17.14
N ASN A 838 -25.81 29.46 -16.55
CA ASN A 838 -24.93 29.93 -15.47
C ASN A 838 -25.54 29.77 -14.07
N LEU A 839 -26.73 29.18 -13.91
CA LEU A 839 -27.40 29.03 -12.62
C LEU A 839 -26.47 28.44 -11.54
N VAL A 840 -25.79 27.33 -11.86
CA VAL A 840 -24.86 26.68 -10.92
C VAL A 840 -23.68 27.59 -10.55
N ASN A 841 -23.18 28.40 -11.49
CA ASN A 841 -22.10 29.36 -11.21
C ASN A 841 -22.56 30.51 -10.30
N TYR A 842 -23.84 30.90 -10.36
CA TYR A 842 -24.39 31.91 -9.47
C TYR A 842 -24.56 31.39 -8.03
N LEU A 843 -24.84 30.10 -7.87
CA LEU A 843 -25.07 29.47 -6.57
C LEU A 843 -23.81 28.91 -5.90
N THR A 844 -22.68 28.80 -6.61
CA THR A 844 -21.44 28.20 -6.07
C THR A 844 -20.27 29.19 -5.94
N LYS A 845 -20.14 30.20 -6.81
CA LYS A 845 -19.03 31.15 -6.77
C LYS A 845 -19.19 32.18 -5.65
N ARG A 846 -18.13 32.39 -4.86
CA ARG A 846 -18.09 33.35 -3.74
C ARG A 846 -18.56 34.76 -4.11
N ASP A 847 -18.18 35.27 -5.28
CA ASP A 847 -18.58 36.63 -5.71
C ASP A 847 -20.09 36.78 -5.99
N ASN A 848 -20.79 35.66 -6.18
CA ASN A 848 -22.20 35.64 -6.56
C ASN A 848 -23.12 35.24 -5.39
N ILE A 849 -22.72 34.30 -4.54
CA ILE A 849 -23.55 33.79 -3.43
C ILE A 849 -23.97 34.86 -2.42
N ASP A 850 -23.14 35.91 -2.25
CA ASP A 850 -23.42 37.07 -1.39
C ASP A 850 -24.50 37.99 -1.99
N ARG A 851 -24.80 37.84 -3.28
CA ARG A 851 -25.69 38.71 -4.06
C ARG A 851 -26.99 38.02 -4.50
N VAL A 852 -27.02 36.69 -4.50
CA VAL A 852 -28.22 35.92 -4.84
C VAL A 852 -29.13 35.87 -3.61
N ILE A 853 -30.26 36.55 -3.71
CA ILE A 853 -31.30 36.57 -2.67
C ILE A 853 -32.25 35.39 -2.88
N VAL A 854 -32.53 34.65 -1.82
CA VAL A 854 -33.56 33.60 -1.80
C VAL A 854 -34.85 34.22 -1.29
N LYS A 855 -35.92 34.13 -2.08
CA LYS A 855 -37.27 34.53 -1.65
C LYS A 855 -38.18 33.32 -1.65
N LYS A 856 -38.99 33.19 -0.60
CA LYS A 856 -40.10 32.23 -0.58
C LYS A 856 -41.09 32.58 -1.70
N ARG A 857 -41.50 31.59 -2.47
CA ARG A 857 -42.62 31.73 -3.40
C ARG A 857 -43.92 31.56 -2.62
N GLU A 858 -44.89 32.47 -2.80
CA GLU A 858 -46.25 32.20 -2.34
C GLU A 858 -46.85 31.12 -3.25
N ARG A 859 -46.93 29.89 -2.75
CA ARG A 859 -47.64 28.82 -3.47
C ARG A 859 -49.05 29.28 -3.78
N VAL A 860 -49.40 29.22 -5.06
CA VAL A 860 -50.75 29.48 -5.52
C VAL A 860 -51.64 28.41 -4.91
N SER A 861 -52.75 28.82 -4.28
CA SER A 861 -53.65 27.89 -3.61
C SER A 861 -54.03 26.73 -4.54
N PRO A 862 -54.04 25.47 -4.06
CA PRO A 862 -54.49 24.31 -4.85
C PRO A 862 -55.87 24.51 -5.48
N ILE A 863 -56.72 25.32 -4.85
CA ILE A 863 -58.04 25.69 -5.34
C ILE A 863 -57.95 26.55 -6.62
N LEU A 864 -56.99 27.47 -6.70
CA LEU A 864 -56.76 28.32 -7.87
C LEU A 864 -56.14 27.52 -9.03
N LEU A 865 -55.18 26.64 -8.74
CA LEU A 865 -54.60 25.73 -9.74
C LEU A 865 -55.67 24.79 -10.31
N LYS A 866 -56.53 24.22 -9.45
CA LYS A 866 -57.68 23.41 -9.88
C LYS A 866 -58.66 24.24 -10.72
N THR A 867 -58.89 25.50 -10.37
CA THR A 867 -59.80 26.38 -11.12
C THR A 867 -59.31 26.61 -12.55
N VAL A 868 -58.00 26.85 -12.75
CA VAL A 868 -57.43 27.00 -14.10
C VAL A 868 -57.47 25.69 -14.89
N ARG A 869 -57.22 24.54 -14.25
CA ARG A 869 -57.38 23.23 -14.90
C ARG A 869 -58.83 22.95 -15.30
N ASP A 870 -59.79 23.26 -14.42
CA ASP A 870 -61.22 23.15 -14.72
C ASP A 870 -61.60 24.05 -15.90
N VAL A 871 -61.18 25.32 -15.89
CA VAL A 871 -61.46 26.27 -16.97
C VAL A 871 -60.79 25.83 -18.28
N SER A 872 -59.56 25.31 -18.23
CA SER A 872 -58.88 24.81 -19.42
C SER A 872 -59.57 23.59 -20.02
N LYS A 873 -60.07 22.68 -19.17
CA LYS A 873 -60.90 21.56 -19.61
C LYS A 873 -62.22 22.04 -20.23
N ASP A 874 -62.86 23.03 -19.61
CA ASP A 874 -64.14 23.56 -20.08
C ASP A 874 -64.00 24.33 -21.42
N LEU A 875 -62.93 25.14 -21.57
CA LEU A 875 -62.69 25.99 -22.75
C LEU A 875 -62.02 25.23 -23.91
N PHE A 876 -60.99 24.42 -23.62
CA PHE A 876 -60.13 23.79 -24.64
C PHE A 876 -60.25 22.26 -24.71
N GLY A 877 -60.96 21.61 -23.79
CA GLY A 877 -61.06 20.14 -23.72
C GLY A 877 -59.78 19.42 -23.30
N ILE A 878 -58.74 20.16 -22.90
CA ILE A 878 -57.42 19.62 -22.54
C ILE A 878 -57.37 19.37 -21.03
N SER A 879 -57.20 18.11 -20.65
CA SER A 879 -57.07 17.70 -19.24
C SER A 879 -55.60 17.45 -18.84
N ALA A 880 -54.73 17.19 -19.82
CA ALA A 880 -53.31 16.96 -19.61
C ALA A 880 -52.56 18.30 -19.61
N LEU A 881 -52.40 18.87 -18.43
CA LEU A 881 -51.68 20.12 -18.21
C LEU A 881 -50.52 19.89 -17.23
N PRO A 882 -49.45 20.68 -17.32
CA PRO A 882 -48.35 20.62 -16.37
C PRO A 882 -48.82 20.76 -14.92
N THR A 883 -48.18 20.02 -14.02
CA THR A 883 -48.48 20.02 -12.59
C THR A 883 -47.90 21.23 -11.87
N ASP A 884 -46.82 21.80 -12.42
CA ASP A 884 -46.10 22.94 -11.90
C ASP A 884 -46.82 24.27 -12.24
N GLU A 885 -46.69 25.27 -11.38
CA GLU A 885 -47.48 26.51 -11.44
C GLU A 885 -47.17 27.35 -12.67
N ASP A 886 -45.90 27.44 -13.07
CA ASP A 886 -45.47 28.23 -14.22
C ASP A 886 -45.72 27.51 -15.54
N GLY A 887 -45.48 26.20 -15.60
CA GLY A 887 -45.84 25.36 -16.73
C GLY A 887 -47.33 25.38 -17.01
N LEU A 888 -48.17 25.32 -15.97
CA LEU A 888 -49.61 25.46 -16.10
C LEU A 888 -49.99 26.85 -16.64
N ARG A 889 -49.37 27.93 -16.13
CA ARG A 889 -49.62 29.29 -16.62
C ARG A 889 -49.20 29.46 -18.08
N ASN A 890 -47.97 29.07 -18.42
CA ASN A 890 -47.41 29.20 -19.76
C ASN A 890 -48.23 28.41 -20.77
N ARG A 891 -48.55 27.15 -20.46
CA ARG A 891 -49.38 26.31 -21.32
C ARG A 891 -50.79 26.88 -21.49
N PHE A 892 -51.40 27.38 -20.42
CA PHE A 892 -52.71 28.01 -20.50
C PHE A 892 -52.67 29.32 -21.31
N THR A 893 -51.58 30.08 -21.21
CA THR A 893 -51.35 31.31 -22.00
C THR A 893 -51.16 31.00 -23.48
N GLU A 894 -50.40 29.96 -23.83
CA GLU A 894 -50.28 29.46 -25.21
C GLU A 894 -51.65 29.06 -25.78
N LEU A 895 -52.47 28.35 -24.99
CA LEU A 895 -53.82 27.96 -25.42
C LEU A 895 -54.71 29.19 -25.65
N LEU A 896 -54.68 30.17 -24.75
CA LEU A 896 -55.38 31.45 -24.93
C LEU A 896 -54.90 32.20 -26.19
N GLN A 897 -53.59 32.22 -26.46
CA GLN A 897 -53.04 32.82 -27.68
C GLN A 897 -53.53 32.12 -28.95
N SER A 898 -53.49 30.78 -28.97
CA SER A 898 -53.99 30.00 -30.12
C SER A 898 -55.48 30.22 -30.37
N GLU A 899 -56.28 30.31 -29.32
CA GLU A 899 -57.71 30.56 -29.40
C GLU A 899 -58.02 31.99 -29.85
N ARG A 900 -57.21 32.95 -29.42
CA ARG A 900 -57.28 34.34 -29.91
C ARG A 900 -57.02 34.42 -31.41
N GLU A 901 -56.06 33.67 -31.93
CA GLU A 901 -55.80 33.59 -33.38
C GLU A 901 -57.00 32.99 -34.12
N VAL A 902 -57.55 31.87 -33.64
CA VAL A 902 -58.78 31.26 -34.21
C VAL A 902 -59.94 32.25 -34.21
N LEU A 903 -60.12 33.04 -33.14
CA LEU A 903 -61.14 34.07 -33.07
C LEU A 903 -60.91 35.21 -34.07
N ILE A 904 -59.66 35.60 -34.30
CA ILE A 904 -59.30 36.62 -35.29
C ILE A 904 -59.66 36.13 -36.70
N ASP A 905 -59.31 34.88 -37.03
CA ASP A 905 -59.62 34.27 -38.33
C ASP A 905 -61.13 34.14 -38.54
N LEU A 906 -61.86 33.62 -37.56
CA LEU A 906 -63.32 33.50 -37.65
C LEU A 906 -63.99 34.87 -37.81
N LEU A 907 -63.52 35.91 -37.10
CA LEU A 907 -64.03 37.27 -37.25
C LEU A 907 -63.69 37.91 -38.60
N ALA A 908 -62.71 37.38 -39.35
CA ALA A 908 -62.40 37.84 -40.71
C ALA A 908 -63.46 37.36 -41.72
N ASN A 909 -64.03 36.16 -41.54
CA ASN A 909 -65.06 35.59 -42.42
C ASN A 909 -66.32 36.46 -42.51
N TYR A 910 -66.62 37.23 -41.46
CA TYR A 910 -67.75 38.17 -41.43
C TYR A 910 -67.51 39.45 -42.26
N ARG A 911 -66.30 39.69 -42.76
CA ARG A 911 -65.96 40.91 -43.53
C ARG A 911 -65.92 40.72 -45.04
N GLN A 912 -65.80 39.48 -45.55
CA GLN A 912 -65.40 39.22 -46.94
C GLN A 912 -66.53 38.88 -47.93
N HIS A 913 -67.71 38.50 -47.45
CA HIS A 913 -68.83 38.12 -48.31
C HIS A 913 -70.06 38.89 -47.84
N GLY A 914 -70.84 39.50 -48.73
CA GLY A 914 -72.06 40.27 -48.40
C GLY A 914 -73.20 39.42 -47.83
N VAL A 915 -72.89 38.40 -47.01
CA VAL A 915 -73.76 37.40 -46.39
C VAL A 915 -73.59 37.53 -44.88
N TYR A 916 -74.69 37.64 -44.14
CA TYR A 916 -74.69 37.81 -42.70
C TYR A 916 -74.65 36.45 -41.98
N TYR A 917 -73.50 36.09 -41.39
CA TYR A 917 -73.40 34.87 -40.59
C TYR A 917 -73.85 35.12 -39.13
N PRO A 918 -74.47 34.13 -38.45
CA PRO A 918 -74.89 34.23 -37.05
C PRO A 918 -73.72 34.05 -36.07
N GLY A 919 -73.72 34.79 -34.95
CA GLY A 919 -72.81 34.56 -33.81
C GLY A 919 -71.64 35.54 -33.63
N GLU A 920 -71.56 36.62 -34.41
CA GLU A 920 -70.44 37.59 -34.38
C GLU A 920 -70.18 38.19 -32.98
N ASN A 921 -71.24 38.52 -32.24
CA ASN A 921 -71.16 39.16 -30.92
C ASN A 921 -70.52 38.24 -29.86
N VAL A 922 -70.71 36.92 -29.97
CA VAL A 922 -70.14 35.93 -29.05
C VAL A 922 -68.62 35.88 -29.21
N LEU A 923 -68.14 35.88 -30.46
CA LEU A 923 -66.72 35.85 -30.79
C LEU A 923 -66.00 37.14 -30.35
N ARG A 924 -66.64 38.30 -30.51
CA ARG A 924 -66.08 39.60 -30.06
C ARG A 924 -65.94 39.68 -28.54
N LYS A 925 -66.95 39.19 -27.79
CA LYS A 925 -66.90 39.13 -26.32
C LYS A 925 -65.81 38.17 -25.83
N GLY A 926 -65.72 36.97 -26.43
CA GLY A 926 -64.68 36.00 -26.12
C GLY A 926 -63.26 36.54 -26.34
N LYS A 927 -63.04 37.22 -27.47
CA LYS A 927 -61.74 37.84 -27.77
C LYS A 927 -61.31 38.85 -26.70
N LYS A 928 -62.23 39.70 -26.26
CA LYS A 928 -61.95 40.68 -25.20
C LYS A 928 -61.55 40.03 -23.88
N LEU A 929 -62.28 38.98 -23.45
CA LEU A 929 -61.95 38.24 -22.22
C LEU A 929 -60.55 37.60 -22.29
N ILE A 930 -60.14 37.12 -23.46
CA ILE A 930 -58.83 36.52 -23.68
C ILE A 930 -57.73 37.59 -23.69
N ASP A 931 -57.96 38.72 -24.37
CA ASP A 931 -57.01 39.86 -24.39
C ASP A 931 -56.73 40.38 -22.97
N ASP A 932 -57.77 40.57 -22.15
CA ASP A 932 -57.65 41.05 -20.76
C ASP A 932 -56.81 40.11 -19.87
N LEU A 933 -56.83 38.79 -20.13
CA LEU A 933 -56.02 37.81 -19.40
C LEU A 933 -54.57 37.75 -19.86
N LEU A 934 -54.31 37.98 -21.15
CA LEU A 934 -52.96 37.95 -21.73
C LEU A 934 -52.10 39.16 -21.31
N GLU A 935 -52.71 40.26 -20.86
CA GLU A 935 -51.99 41.45 -20.36
C GLU A 935 -51.38 41.27 -18.95
N ILE A 936 -51.80 40.24 -18.19
CA ILE A 936 -51.37 40.06 -16.79
C ILE A 936 -50.01 39.36 -16.71
N GLY A 937 -48.98 40.11 -16.28
CA GLY A 937 -47.60 39.63 -16.15
C GLY A 937 -47.28 38.86 -14.87
N ASP A 938 -47.99 39.09 -13.77
CA ASP A 938 -47.75 38.45 -12.47
C ASP A 938 -48.53 37.13 -12.31
N THR A 939 -47.85 36.04 -11.92
CA THR A 939 -48.43 34.69 -11.83
C THR A 939 -49.57 34.61 -10.81
N ALA A 940 -49.42 35.19 -9.61
CA ALA A 940 -50.46 35.12 -8.58
C ALA A 940 -51.71 35.93 -8.96
N THR A 941 -51.52 37.08 -9.60
CA THR A 941 -52.60 37.94 -10.10
C THR A 941 -53.34 37.27 -11.27
N PHE A 942 -52.61 36.59 -12.16
CA PHE A 942 -53.19 35.82 -13.27
C PHE A 942 -54.15 34.74 -12.77
N TYR A 943 -53.74 33.92 -11.80
CA TYR A 943 -54.59 32.87 -11.23
C TYR A 943 -55.85 33.42 -10.53
N LYS A 944 -55.78 34.61 -9.91
CA LYS A 944 -56.94 35.28 -9.32
C LYS A 944 -57.89 35.80 -10.40
N ALA A 945 -57.37 36.45 -11.45
CA ALA A 945 -58.16 36.97 -12.56
C ALA A 945 -58.91 35.85 -13.31
N VAL A 946 -58.25 34.71 -13.57
CA VAL A 946 -58.93 33.55 -14.20
C VAL A 946 -60.07 33.01 -13.31
N ARG A 947 -59.92 33.05 -11.98
CA ARG A 947 -61.00 32.66 -11.07
C ARG A 947 -62.17 33.63 -11.10
N GLU A 948 -61.92 34.94 -11.16
CA GLU A 948 -62.97 35.97 -11.24
C GLU A 948 -63.72 35.88 -12.56
N MET A 949 -63.00 35.73 -13.68
CA MET A 949 -63.56 35.64 -15.03
C MET A 949 -64.07 34.23 -15.40
N ARG A 950 -63.98 33.25 -14.49
CA ARG A 950 -64.35 31.84 -14.72
C ARG A 950 -65.76 31.67 -15.30
N ARG A 951 -66.74 32.43 -14.80
CA ARG A 951 -68.14 32.32 -15.25
C ARG A 951 -68.28 32.80 -16.69
N ASP A 952 -67.65 33.92 -17.01
CA ASP A 952 -67.72 34.53 -18.34
C ASP A 952 -66.97 33.69 -19.39
N LEU A 953 -65.81 33.13 -19.02
CA LEU A 953 -65.07 32.19 -19.87
C LEU A 953 -65.86 30.91 -20.14
N ARG A 954 -66.58 30.38 -19.15
CA ARG A 954 -67.44 29.20 -19.34
C ARG A 954 -68.63 29.50 -20.24
N ALA A 955 -69.30 30.64 -20.04
CA ALA A 955 -70.38 31.07 -20.93
C ALA A 955 -69.88 31.20 -22.38
N TYR A 956 -68.72 31.81 -22.58
CA TYR A 956 -68.08 31.84 -23.90
C TYR A 956 -67.75 30.43 -24.43
N ALA A 957 -67.24 29.52 -23.60
CA ALA A 957 -66.94 28.15 -24.01
C ALA A 957 -68.17 27.38 -24.51
N GLU A 958 -69.34 27.63 -23.92
CA GLU A 958 -70.60 27.02 -24.32
C GLU A 958 -71.12 27.68 -25.61
N ASP A 959 -71.27 29.01 -25.60
CA ASP A 959 -71.84 29.75 -26.74
C ASP A 959 -70.97 29.66 -28.00
N SER A 960 -69.64 29.63 -27.86
CA SER A 960 -68.73 29.58 -29.01
C SER A 960 -68.67 28.22 -29.69
N LYS A 961 -69.08 27.12 -29.02
CA LYS A 961 -69.10 25.78 -29.64
C LYS A 961 -70.04 25.72 -30.82
N GLU A 962 -71.23 26.29 -30.69
CA GLU A 962 -72.23 26.34 -31.76
C GLU A 962 -71.72 27.20 -32.93
N VAL A 963 -71.15 28.37 -32.64
CA VAL A 963 -70.58 29.28 -33.65
C VAL A 963 -69.40 28.64 -34.38
N LYS A 964 -68.48 27.97 -33.68
CA LYS A 964 -67.33 27.29 -34.31
C LYS A 964 -67.75 26.05 -35.09
N SER A 965 -68.71 25.28 -34.58
CA SER A 965 -69.28 24.13 -35.28
C SER A 965 -69.96 24.57 -36.58
N PHE A 966 -70.59 25.74 -36.57
CA PHE A 966 -71.18 26.33 -37.76
C PHE A 966 -70.15 26.52 -38.88
N PHE A 967 -69.07 27.27 -38.63
CA PHE A 967 -68.01 27.49 -39.63
C PHE A 967 -67.29 26.21 -40.05
N LYS A 968 -67.26 25.19 -39.19
CA LYS A 968 -66.57 23.93 -39.49
C LYS A 968 -67.41 22.96 -40.32
N ASN A 969 -68.71 22.84 -40.04
CA ASN A 969 -69.52 21.71 -40.52
C ASN A 969 -70.84 22.13 -41.21
N GLN A 970 -71.32 23.35 -40.96
CA GLN A 970 -72.66 23.78 -41.37
C GLN A 970 -72.63 24.97 -42.34
N GLN A 971 -71.50 25.65 -42.47
CA GLN A 971 -71.32 26.79 -43.37
C GLN A 971 -71.69 26.43 -44.81
N GLU A 972 -71.19 25.31 -45.34
CA GLU A 972 -71.48 24.88 -46.71
C GLU A 972 -72.98 24.64 -46.94
N LYS A 973 -73.68 24.02 -45.98
CA LYS A 973 -75.13 23.78 -46.07
C LYS A 973 -75.93 25.08 -46.04
N PHE A 974 -75.47 26.04 -45.24
CA PHE A 974 -76.05 27.38 -45.15
C PHE A 974 -75.82 28.17 -46.44
N ASP A 975 -74.59 28.14 -46.98
CA ASP A 975 -74.21 28.81 -48.22
C ASP A 975 -74.94 28.21 -49.43
N GLU A 976 -75.10 26.89 -49.48
CA GLU A 976 -75.85 26.20 -50.54
C GLU A 976 -77.34 26.58 -50.51
N ALA A 977 -77.95 26.70 -49.33
CA ALA A 977 -79.32 27.20 -49.20
C ALA A 977 -79.46 28.66 -49.67
N VAL A 978 -78.51 29.53 -49.30
CA VAL A 978 -78.44 30.92 -49.80
C VAL A 978 -78.30 30.95 -51.33
N LYS A 979 -77.52 30.05 -51.92
CA LYS A 979 -77.36 29.92 -53.38
C LYS A 979 -78.65 29.44 -54.08
N ARG A 980 -79.40 28.50 -53.50
CA ARG A 980 -80.70 28.07 -54.07
C ARG A 980 -81.74 29.18 -53.98
N LEU A 981 -81.75 29.94 -52.90
CA LEU A 981 -82.57 31.15 -52.80
C LEU A 981 -82.23 32.14 -53.94
N GLN A 982 -80.95 32.30 -54.28
CA GLN A 982 -80.54 33.10 -55.44
C GLN A 982 -80.96 32.50 -56.81
N ILE A 983 -80.94 31.18 -56.99
CA ILE A 983 -81.39 30.50 -58.23
C ILE A 983 -82.92 30.59 -58.36
N PHE A 984 -83.65 30.42 -57.26
CA PHE A 984 -85.09 30.62 -57.18
C PHE A 984 -85.45 32.06 -57.58
N ASP A 985 -84.74 33.05 -57.04
CA ASP A 985 -84.96 34.45 -57.38
C ASP A 985 -84.76 34.75 -58.88
N LYS A 986 -83.87 34.01 -59.58
CA LYS A 986 -83.66 34.15 -61.05
C LYS A 986 -84.77 33.51 -61.90
N ASN A 987 -85.33 32.40 -61.47
CA ASN A 987 -86.34 31.62 -62.23
C ASN A 987 -87.79 31.89 -61.78
N ARG A 988 -87.98 32.82 -60.84
CA ARG A 988 -89.24 33.13 -60.16
C ARG A 988 -90.44 33.39 -61.07
N THR A 989 -90.23 33.81 -62.32
CA THR A 989 -91.29 34.12 -63.30
C THR A 989 -91.89 32.88 -63.98
N TYR A 990 -91.12 31.78 -64.11
CA TYR A 990 -91.54 30.54 -64.80
C TYR A 990 -91.98 29.44 -63.83
N VAL A 991 -91.57 29.55 -62.56
CA VAL A 991 -92.02 28.65 -61.50
C VAL A 991 -93.43 29.04 -61.06
N THR A 992 -94.45 28.34 -61.57
CA THR A 992 -95.86 28.48 -61.13
C THR A 992 -96.25 27.49 -60.03
N ASP A 993 -95.33 26.61 -59.64
CA ASP A 993 -95.55 25.61 -58.60
C ASP A 993 -95.53 26.24 -57.19
N LYS A 994 -96.64 26.03 -56.46
CA LYS A 994 -96.81 26.51 -55.09
C LYS A 994 -95.89 25.81 -54.09
N THR A 995 -95.48 24.57 -54.38
CA THR A 995 -94.63 23.77 -53.49
C THR A 995 -93.20 24.30 -53.47
N ILE A 996 -92.62 24.58 -54.63
CA ILE A 996 -91.28 25.18 -54.78
C ILE A 996 -91.21 26.54 -54.05
N THR A 997 -92.27 27.35 -54.16
CA THR A 997 -92.35 28.66 -53.49
C THR A 997 -92.42 28.55 -51.96
N GLN A 998 -93.13 27.55 -51.43
CA GLN A 998 -93.22 27.32 -49.98
C GLN A 998 -91.89 26.82 -49.39
N THR A 999 -91.21 25.91 -50.10
CA THR A 999 -89.89 25.39 -49.70
C THR A 999 -88.85 26.51 -49.65
N ALA A 1000 -88.88 27.45 -50.61
CA ALA A 1000 -88.02 28.63 -50.60
C ALA A 1000 -88.25 29.53 -49.36
N HIS A 1001 -89.50 29.82 -48.99
CA HIS A 1001 -89.78 30.61 -47.79
C HIS A 1001 -89.36 29.94 -46.48
N GLN A 1002 -89.41 28.60 -46.40
CA GLN A 1002 -88.91 27.87 -45.24
C GLN A 1002 -87.39 27.97 -45.11
N MET A 1003 -86.65 27.90 -46.23
CA MET A 1003 -85.21 28.14 -46.25
C MET A 1003 -84.87 29.58 -45.79
N GLU A 1004 -85.63 30.58 -46.26
CA GLU A 1004 -85.42 31.99 -45.90
C GLU A 1004 -85.61 32.28 -44.39
N ARG A 1005 -86.59 31.63 -43.74
CA ARG A 1005 -86.83 31.76 -42.30
C ARG A 1005 -85.66 31.22 -41.45
N ILE A 1006 -85.01 30.14 -41.90
CA ILE A 1006 -83.88 29.54 -41.20
C ILE A 1006 -82.63 30.42 -41.34
N VAL A 1007 -82.39 30.96 -42.54
CA VAL A 1007 -81.22 31.81 -42.83
C VAL A 1007 -81.21 33.12 -42.02
N ASN A 1008 -82.39 33.70 -41.74
CA ASN A 1008 -82.50 34.99 -41.05
C ASN A 1008 -82.58 34.91 -39.50
N ASN A 1009 -82.47 33.72 -38.89
CA ASN A 1009 -82.54 33.55 -37.44
C ASN A 1009 -81.20 33.90 -36.75
N THR A 1010 -81.24 34.48 -35.53
CA THR A 1010 -80.06 34.83 -34.73
C THR A 1010 -79.28 33.62 -34.20
N GLN A 1011 -79.93 32.47 -34.01
CA GLN A 1011 -79.32 31.19 -33.64
C GLN A 1011 -79.91 30.06 -34.48
N PRO A 1012 -79.51 29.91 -35.75
CA PRO A 1012 -80.09 28.92 -36.67
C PRO A 1012 -79.45 27.52 -36.53
N TYR A 1013 -78.51 27.31 -35.61
CA TYR A 1013 -77.59 26.15 -35.60
C TYR A 1013 -78.29 24.77 -35.60
N ASP A 1014 -79.39 24.62 -34.86
CA ASP A 1014 -80.19 23.39 -34.85
C ASP A 1014 -81.07 23.26 -36.11
N MET A 1015 -81.55 24.39 -36.64
CA MET A 1015 -82.44 24.45 -37.80
C MET A 1015 -81.69 24.22 -39.12
N ILE A 1016 -80.37 24.39 -39.17
CA ILE A 1016 -79.56 24.16 -40.39
C ILE A 1016 -79.62 22.70 -40.85
N GLN A 1017 -79.93 21.75 -39.96
CA GLN A 1017 -80.10 20.34 -40.35
C GLN A 1017 -81.32 20.13 -41.26
N GLU A 1018 -82.30 21.04 -41.22
CA GLU A 1018 -83.48 20.99 -42.08
C GLU A 1018 -83.19 21.52 -43.49
N LEU A 1019 -82.15 22.35 -43.65
CA LEU A 1019 -81.80 22.95 -44.94
C LEU A 1019 -81.49 21.91 -46.02
N PRO A 1020 -80.74 20.82 -45.78
CA PRO A 1020 -80.55 19.75 -46.77
C PRO A 1020 -81.82 19.14 -47.31
N GLY A 1021 -82.81 18.85 -46.47
CA GLY A 1021 -84.10 18.36 -46.93
C GLY A 1021 -84.84 19.40 -47.74
N LEU A 1022 -84.75 20.68 -47.36
CA LEU A 1022 -85.42 21.77 -48.05
C LEU A 1022 -84.77 22.10 -49.40
N TYR A 1023 -83.44 22.20 -49.48
CA TYR A 1023 -82.78 22.42 -50.77
C TYR A 1023 -82.78 21.16 -51.64
N GLN A 1024 -82.82 19.93 -51.11
CA GLN A 1024 -83.06 18.73 -51.93
C GLN A 1024 -84.49 18.66 -52.43
N ALA A 1025 -85.49 19.03 -51.62
CA ALA A 1025 -86.86 19.12 -52.10
C ALA A 1025 -86.98 20.20 -53.18
N PHE A 1026 -86.29 21.33 -52.98
CA PHE A 1026 -86.15 22.37 -54.00
C PHE A 1026 -85.47 21.82 -55.26
N ASP A 1027 -84.28 21.22 -55.14
CA ASP A 1027 -83.50 20.70 -56.26
C ASP A 1027 -84.25 19.57 -56.97
N ASN A 1028 -84.90 18.62 -56.28
CA ASN A 1028 -85.68 17.54 -56.90
C ASN A 1028 -86.89 18.09 -57.64
N HIS A 1029 -87.69 18.97 -57.03
CA HIS A 1029 -88.83 19.55 -57.72
C HIS A 1029 -88.41 20.47 -58.87
N PHE A 1030 -87.27 21.13 -58.74
CA PHE A 1030 -86.71 21.99 -59.78
C PHE A 1030 -86.05 21.18 -60.92
N VAL A 1031 -85.40 20.05 -60.60
CA VAL A 1031 -84.81 19.11 -61.56
C VAL A 1031 -85.87 18.28 -62.24
N ASP A 1032 -86.91 17.80 -61.56
CA ASP A 1032 -88.06 17.13 -62.17
C ASP A 1032 -88.74 18.06 -63.18
N LEU A 1033 -88.93 19.33 -62.80
CA LEU A 1033 -89.43 20.36 -63.69
C LEU A 1033 -88.49 20.59 -64.88
N LEU A 1034 -87.17 20.57 -64.69
CA LEU A 1034 -86.19 20.69 -65.78
C LEU A 1034 -86.15 19.43 -66.66
N GLU A 1035 -86.16 18.22 -66.09
CA GLU A 1035 -86.09 16.94 -66.79
C GLU A 1035 -87.36 16.62 -67.57
N GLU A 1036 -88.55 16.89 -67.01
CA GLU A 1036 -89.79 16.74 -67.77
C GLU A 1036 -89.76 17.59 -69.03
N GLU A 1037 -89.21 18.80 -68.92
CA GLU A 1037 -89.07 19.72 -70.04
C GLU A 1037 -87.89 19.35 -70.96
N CYS A 1038 -86.85 18.64 -70.48
CA CYS A 1038 -85.68 18.19 -71.25
C CYS A 1038 -85.79 16.78 -71.87
N LYS A 1039 -86.65 15.88 -71.37
CA LYS A 1039 -86.87 14.51 -71.91
C LYS A 1039 -87.19 14.44 -73.40
N PRO A 1040 -88.11 15.26 -73.95
CA PRO A 1040 -88.37 15.23 -75.39
C PRO A 1040 -87.13 15.63 -76.20
N VAL A 1041 -86.26 16.48 -75.63
CA VAL A 1041 -85.02 16.91 -76.25
C VAL A 1041 -83.98 15.78 -76.27
N LYS A 1042 -83.81 15.07 -75.15
CA LYS A 1042 -82.81 13.99 -75.02
C LYS A 1042 -83.12 12.75 -75.85
N ALA A 1043 -84.39 12.34 -75.91
CA ALA A 1043 -84.81 11.19 -76.72
C ALA A 1043 -84.49 11.39 -78.21
N SER A 1044 -84.64 12.63 -78.68
CA SER A 1044 -84.27 13.01 -80.04
C SER A 1044 -82.77 12.82 -80.31
N ILE A 1045 -81.90 13.09 -79.33
CA ILE A 1045 -80.44 13.00 -79.51
C ILE A 1045 -79.94 11.56 -79.61
N GLN A 1046 -80.54 10.67 -78.83
CA GLN A 1046 -80.12 9.26 -78.76
C GLN A 1046 -80.59 8.43 -79.94
N GLU A 1047 -81.82 8.68 -80.40
CA GLU A 1047 -82.35 8.03 -81.61
C GLU A 1047 -81.45 8.37 -82.81
N ASP A 1048 -80.97 9.62 -82.86
CA ASP A 1048 -80.11 10.08 -83.92
C ASP A 1048 -78.72 9.42 -83.92
N MET A 1049 -78.14 9.23 -82.74
CA MET A 1049 -76.83 8.59 -82.56
C MET A 1049 -76.86 7.09 -82.85
N ALA A 1050 -77.91 6.38 -82.42
CA ALA A 1050 -78.02 4.93 -82.59
C ALA A 1050 -78.02 4.54 -84.07
N GLU A 1051 -78.74 5.29 -84.90
CA GLU A 1051 -78.77 5.07 -86.33
C GLU A 1051 -77.34 5.12 -86.92
N VAL A 1052 -76.55 6.14 -86.56
CA VAL A 1052 -75.17 6.34 -87.06
C VAL A 1052 -74.24 5.18 -86.70
N GLU A 1053 -74.35 4.63 -85.50
CA GLU A 1053 -73.47 3.54 -85.04
C GLU A 1053 -73.75 2.21 -85.73
N THR A 1054 -75.02 1.88 -85.96
CA THR A 1054 -75.40 0.65 -86.69
C THR A 1054 -74.81 0.61 -88.09
N GLU A 1055 -74.70 1.76 -88.75
CA GLU A 1055 -74.10 1.84 -90.07
C GLU A 1055 -72.58 1.67 -90.03
N LEU A 1056 -71.92 2.20 -89.01
CA LEU A 1056 -70.47 2.10 -88.82
C LEU A 1056 -70.00 0.68 -88.44
N ALA A 1057 -70.82 -0.09 -87.72
CA ALA A 1057 -70.46 -1.42 -87.22
C ALA A 1057 -70.26 -2.49 -88.32
N LYS A 1058 -70.66 -2.20 -89.55
CA LYS A 1058 -70.56 -3.13 -90.67
C LYS A 1058 -69.19 -3.15 -91.34
N ASP A 1059 -68.27 -2.29 -90.91
CA ASP A 1059 -66.94 -2.17 -91.51
C ASP A 1059 -65.87 -1.95 -90.43
N ASP A 1060 -65.18 -3.02 -90.04
CA ASP A 1060 -64.28 -2.99 -88.87
C ASP A 1060 -63.14 -1.98 -89.00
N VAL A 1061 -62.70 -1.67 -90.23
CA VAL A 1061 -61.60 -0.71 -90.46
C VAL A 1061 -62.09 0.74 -90.38
N LEU A 1062 -63.31 1.03 -90.84
CA LEU A 1062 -63.91 2.36 -90.70
C LEU A 1062 -64.42 2.63 -89.30
N LYS A 1063 -64.89 1.58 -88.63
CA LYS A 1063 -65.26 1.58 -87.22
C LYS A 1063 -64.11 2.04 -86.34
N ASP A 1064 -62.92 1.50 -86.53
CA ASP A 1064 -61.75 1.94 -85.75
C ASP A 1064 -61.32 3.40 -86.04
N LYS A 1065 -61.70 3.97 -87.20
CA LYS A 1065 -61.27 5.31 -87.63
C LYS A 1065 -62.26 6.43 -87.33
N LEU A 1066 -63.58 6.19 -87.40
CA LEU A 1066 -64.61 7.24 -87.35
C LEU A 1066 -65.61 7.10 -86.19
N LEU A 1067 -65.69 5.92 -85.56
CA LEU A 1067 -66.66 5.66 -84.49
C LEU A 1067 -66.43 6.55 -83.26
N LEU A 1068 -65.16 6.83 -82.93
CA LEU A 1068 -64.79 7.70 -81.80
C LEU A 1068 -65.27 9.14 -82.01
N ASP A 1069 -64.98 9.73 -83.17
CA ASP A 1069 -65.31 11.14 -83.47
C ASP A 1069 -66.83 11.39 -83.51
N PHE A 1070 -67.63 10.46 -84.06
CA PHE A 1070 -69.09 10.62 -84.10
C PHE A 1070 -69.75 10.39 -82.76
N ARG A 1071 -69.28 9.39 -82.00
CA ARG A 1071 -69.72 9.20 -80.61
C ARG A 1071 -69.45 10.42 -79.77
N GLU A 1072 -68.26 11.02 -79.90
CA GLU A 1072 -67.88 12.19 -79.11
C GLU A 1072 -68.74 13.42 -79.44
N ALA A 1073 -69.08 13.64 -80.71
CA ALA A 1073 -69.90 14.78 -81.11
C ALA A 1073 -71.34 14.72 -80.56
N PHE A 1074 -72.01 13.57 -80.64
CA PHE A 1074 -73.37 13.41 -80.09
C PHE A 1074 -73.38 13.40 -78.56
N ARG A 1075 -72.38 12.74 -77.98
CA ARG A 1075 -72.19 12.70 -76.53
C ARG A 1075 -71.95 14.09 -75.94
N THR A 1076 -71.21 14.96 -76.63
CA THR A 1076 -71.00 16.36 -76.19
C THR A 1076 -72.31 17.15 -76.12
N LEU A 1077 -73.27 16.83 -76.99
CA LEU A 1077 -74.56 17.51 -77.06
C LEU A 1077 -75.50 17.03 -75.96
N GLU A 1078 -75.54 15.72 -75.69
CA GLU A 1078 -76.23 15.15 -74.52
C GLU A 1078 -75.63 15.64 -73.20
N ASP A 1079 -74.29 15.64 -73.10
CA ASP A 1079 -73.58 16.09 -71.90
C ASP A 1079 -73.83 17.57 -71.57
N ARG A 1080 -74.13 18.40 -72.58
CA ARG A 1080 -74.49 19.81 -72.38
C ARG A 1080 -75.93 19.96 -71.93
N LEU A 1081 -76.87 19.25 -72.55
CA LEU A 1081 -78.28 19.27 -72.16
C LEU A 1081 -78.46 18.85 -70.69
N ASP A 1082 -77.73 17.83 -70.26
CA ASP A 1082 -77.76 17.30 -68.90
C ASP A 1082 -77.20 18.27 -67.83
N ARG A 1083 -76.61 19.41 -68.22
CA ARG A 1083 -75.96 20.37 -67.29
C ARG A 1083 -76.65 21.74 -67.25
N VAL A 1084 -77.76 21.91 -67.95
CA VAL A 1084 -78.47 23.17 -68.03
C VAL A 1084 -79.35 23.37 -66.80
N ASN A 1085 -79.08 24.43 -66.03
CA ASN A 1085 -79.90 24.83 -64.87
C ASN A 1085 -80.87 25.98 -65.21
N ASP A 1086 -81.00 26.28 -66.51
CA ASP A 1086 -81.78 27.35 -67.08
C ASP A 1086 -82.64 26.79 -68.22
N LEU A 1087 -83.96 26.71 -67.99
CA LEU A 1087 -84.91 26.17 -68.97
C LEU A 1087 -84.80 26.79 -70.36
N TYR A 1088 -84.32 28.03 -70.47
CA TYR A 1088 -84.10 28.68 -71.76
C TYR A 1088 -83.03 28.00 -72.62
N GLU A 1089 -81.98 27.47 -72.02
CA GLU A 1089 -80.82 26.92 -72.75
C GLU A 1089 -81.07 25.48 -73.25
N ALA A 1090 -81.94 24.71 -72.58
CA ALA A 1090 -82.20 23.31 -72.90
C ALA A 1090 -83.03 23.11 -74.19
N ILE A 1091 -84.06 23.93 -74.40
CA ILE A 1091 -84.98 23.83 -75.56
C ILE A 1091 -84.24 24.01 -76.90
N ALA A 1092 -83.17 24.81 -76.93
CA ALA A 1092 -82.41 25.09 -78.14
C ALA A 1092 -81.64 23.87 -78.69
N MET A 1093 -81.36 22.85 -77.87
CA MET A 1093 -80.44 21.76 -78.21
C MET A 1093 -81.08 20.65 -79.07
N GLN A 1094 -82.41 20.51 -79.10
CA GLN A 1094 -83.09 19.46 -79.89
C GLN A 1094 -82.82 19.60 -81.39
N VAL A 1095 -82.79 20.85 -81.87
CA VAL A 1095 -82.56 21.19 -83.28
C VAL A 1095 -81.09 20.98 -83.67
N GLU A 1096 -80.18 20.99 -82.71
CA GLU A 1096 -78.74 20.82 -82.93
C GLU A 1096 -78.40 19.35 -83.24
N SER A 1097 -79.18 18.39 -82.72
CA SER A 1097 -78.98 16.94 -82.89
C SER A 1097 -79.24 16.37 -84.28
N ASP A 1098 -80.42 16.64 -84.83
CA ASP A 1098 -80.87 16.04 -86.11
C ASP A 1098 -79.90 16.38 -87.26
N ARG A 1099 -79.31 17.58 -87.19
CA ARG A 1099 -78.28 18.03 -88.13
C ARG A 1099 -76.98 17.26 -88.03
N LEU A 1100 -76.64 16.76 -86.85
CA LEU A 1100 -75.41 16.02 -86.61
C LEU A 1100 -75.48 14.62 -87.23
N LYS A 1101 -76.66 13.98 -87.22
CA LYS A 1101 -76.87 12.60 -87.73
C LYS A 1101 -76.57 12.46 -89.20
N VAL A 1102 -77.18 13.34 -89.98
CA VAL A 1102 -77.09 13.32 -91.44
C VAL A 1102 -75.63 13.45 -91.89
N ARG A 1103 -74.85 14.29 -91.20
CA ARG A 1103 -73.42 14.50 -91.48
C ARG A 1103 -72.59 13.24 -91.25
N CYS A 1104 -72.92 12.46 -90.24
CA CYS A 1104 -72.19 11.24 -89.91
C CYS A 1104 -72.40 10.15 -90.99
N MET A 1105 -73.63 9.93 -91.45
CA MET A 1105 -73.95 8.90 -92.45
C MET A 1105 -73.25 9.09 -93.80
N GLU A 1106 -73.17 10.32 -94.28
CA GLU A 1106 -72.46 10.63 -95.53
C GLU A 1106 -70.97 10.32 -95.46
N THR A 1107 -70.37 10.52 -94.30
CA THR A 1107 -68.94 10.31 -94.09
C THR A 1107 -68.58 8.81 -94.09
N ILE A 1108 -69.47 7.95 -93.58
CA ILE A 1108 -69.27 6.49 -93.55
C ILE A 1108 -69.21 5.92 -94.95
N ASN A 1109 -70.16 6.28 -95.82
CA ASN A 1109 -70.22 5.77 -97.19
C ASN A 1109 -68.98 6.17 -98.02
N ARG A 1110 -68.45 7.38 -97.80
CA ARG A 1110 -67.31 7.90 -98.56
C ARG A 1110 -65.99 7.16 -98.29
N GLU A 1111 -65.77 6.67 -97.06
CA GLU A 1111 -64.51 6.00 -96.72
C GLU A 1111 -64.51 4.51 -97.11
N ARG A 1112 -65.69 3.92 -97.31
CA ARG A 1112 -65.86 2.51 -97.76
C ARG A 1112 -65.34 2.26 -99.16
N ASP A 1113 -65.61 3.18 -100.07
CA ASP A 1113 -65.20 3.08 -101.47
C ASP A 1113 -63.68 3.19 -101.67
N LYS A 1114 -62.91 3.62 -100.65
CA LYS A 1114 -61.46 3.85 -100.75
C LYS A 1114 -60.58 2.64 -100.40
N GLN A 1115 -61.10 1.60 -99.72
CA GLN A 1115 -60.28 0.49 -99.17
C GLN A 1115 -60.10 -0.74 -100.10
N HIS A 1116 -60.49 -0.68 -101.38
CA HIS A 1116 -60.59 -1.87 -102.25
C HIS A 1116 -59.73 -1.86 -103.53
N ILE A 1117 -58.50 -1.29 -103.53
CA ILE A 1117 -57.55 -1.43 -104.66
C ILE A 1117 -56.06 -1.47 -104.20
N PRO A 1118 -55.27 -2.52 -104.52
CA PRO A 1118 -53.79 -2.50 -104.60
C PRO A 1118 -53.28 -2.67 -106.07
N GLU A 1119 -52.08 -2.37 -106.57
CA GLU A 1119 -50.88 -1.47 -106.36
C GLU A 1119 -49.96 -1.69 -107.62
N PRO A 1120 -49.01 -0.82 -108.04
CA PRO A 1120 -48.16 -1.06 -109.24
C PRO A 1120 -46.66 -1.38 -108.93
N ASP A 1121 -46.01 -2.28 -109.71
CA ASP A 1121 -44.53 -2.37 -109.90
C ASP A 1121 -44.14 -3.21 -111.17
N PRO A 1122 -42.87 -3.23 -111.70
CA PRO A 1122 -42.54 -3.25 -113.13
C PRO A 1122 -41.63 -4.42 -113.63
N ASP A 1123 -41.66 -4.64 -114.94
CA ASP A 1123 -40.74 -5.29 -115.91
C ASP A 1123 -39.98 -6.63 -115.67
N THR A 1124 -40.33 -7.60 -116.53
CA THR A 1124 -39.42 -8.50 -117.28
C THR A 1124 -40.06 -8.83 -118.65
N ASP A 1125 -39.34 -8.61 -119.76
CA ASP A 1125 -39.80 -8.65 -121.16
C ASP A 1125 -39.05 -9.81 -121.89
N GLN A 1126 -39.58 -10.86 -122.53
CA GLN A 1126 -40.89 -11.29 -123.03
C GLN A 1126 -41.00 -12.84 -122.87
N GLN A 1127 -41.93 -13.43 -122.11
CA GLN A 1127 -42.12 -14.89 -122.04
C GLN A 1127 -43.27 -15.27 -121.07
N ALA A 1128 -44.34 -15.85 -121.62
CA ALA A 1128 -45.46 -16.52 -120.92
C ALA A 1128 -45.03 -17.92 -120.42
N PRO A 1129 -45.70 -18.69 -119.48
CA PRO A 1129 -47.13 -18.71 -119.07
C PRO A 1129 -47.50 -19.11 -117.57
N GLU A 1130 -48.82 -19.10 -117.26
CA GLU A 1130 -49.67 -19.80 -116.22
C GLU A 1130 -49.51 -19.66 -114.68
N LYS A 1131 -50.59 -19.19 -114.00
CA LYS A 1131 -51.23 -19.78 -112.76
C LYS A 1131 -52.58 -19.06 -112.38
N PRO A 1132 -53.63 -19.75 -111.82
CA PRO A 1132 -55.05 -19.54 -112.22
C PRO A 1132 -56.06 -18.83 -111.23
N LYS A 1133 -57.15 -18.26 -111.83
CA LYS A 1133 -58.50 -17.65 -111.42
C LYS A 1133 -59.00 -17.56 -109.94
N PRO A 1134 -59.83 -16.51 -109.59
CA PRO A 1134 -61.16 -16.70 -108.90
C PRO A 1134 -62.34 -15.72 -109.29
N LYS A 1135 -63.55 -15.88 -108.69
CA LYS A 1135 -64.98 -15.56 -109.10
C LYS A 1135 -65.61 -14.16 -108.73
N PRO A 1136 -66.86 -13.77 -109.16
CA PRO A 1136 -67.39 -12.36 -109.32
C PRO A 1136 -68.23 -11.73 -108.14
N VAL A 1137 -68.66 -10.44 -108.23
CA VAL A 1137 -69.12 -9.50 -107.12
C VAL A 1137 -70.53 -8.87 -107.30
N ARG A 1138 -71.32 -8.66 -106.21
CA ARG A 1138 -72.70 -8.08 -106.12
C ARG A 1138 -72.75 -6.66 -105.49
N LYS A 1139 -73.84 -5.85 -105.65
CA LYS A 1139 -74.00 -4.42 -105.20
C LYS A 1139 -75.09 -4.19 -104.09
N THR A 1140 -74.95 -3.13 -103.27
CA THR A 1140 -75.80 -2.81 -102.08
C THR A 1140 -76.51 -1.42 -102.13
N LYS A 1141 -77.74 -1.28 -101.57
CA LYS A 1141 -78.54 -0.01 -101.44
C LYS A 1141 -79.12 0.20 -100.01
N THR A 1142 -79.25 1.45 -99.52
CA THR A 1142 -79.73 1.79 -98.14
C THR A 1142 -80.97 2.71 -98.10
N LEU A 1143 -81.99 2.42 -97.27
CA LEU A 1143 -83.32 3.10 -97.17
C LEU A 1143 -83.77 3.28 -95.68
N SER A 1144 -84.66 4.23 -95.31
CA SER A 1144 -85.02 4.49 -93.90
C SER A 1144 -86.41 3.98 -93.41
N LYS A 1145 -86.48 3.51 -92.16
CA LYS A 1145 -87.68 2.94 -91.49
C LYS A 1145 -88.79 3.95 -91.22
N ASN A 1146 -88.46 5.17 -90.78
CA ASN A 1146 -89.44 6.22 -90.45
C ASN A 1146 -90.22 6.72 -91.67
N MET A 1147 -89.74 6.43 -92.88
CA MET A 1147 -90.44 6.74 -94.13
C MET A 1147 -91.42 5.63 -94.57
N MET A 1148 -91.19 4.38 -94.15
CA MET A 1148 -91.94 3.19 -94.59
C MET A 1148 -93.19 2.91 -93.73
N ILE A 1149 -93.17 3.18 -92.43
CA ILE A 1149 -94.34 3.03 -91.55
C ILE A 1149 -94.99 4.41 -91.37
N LYS A 1150 -96.02 4.72 -92.16
CA LYS A 1150 -96.78 5.98 -92.01
C LYS A 1150 -98.18 5.74 -91.48
N GLY A 1151 -98.49 6.50 -90.42
CA GLY A 1151 -99.82 6.54 -89.82
C GLY A 1151 -100.05 5.42 -88.79
N THR A 1152 -101.01 5.65 -87.91
CA THR A 1152 -101.24 4.83 -86.71
C THR A 1152 -102.24 3.70 -87.01
N ARG A 1153 -101.89 2.44 -86.70
CA ARG A 1153 -102.80 1.27 -86.80
C ARG A 1153 -102.81 0.47 -85.49
N THR A 1154 -103.93 -0.19 -85.17
CA THR A 1154 -104.17 -0.84 -83.87
C THR A 1154 -104.46 -2.32 -84.05
N LEU A 1155 -103.63 -3.19 -83.48
CA LEU A 1155 -103.72 -4.64 -83.64
C LEU A 1155 -104.35 -5.24 -82.38
N GLN A 1156 -105.51 -5.89 -82.52
CA GLN A 1156 -106.33 -6.32 -81.38
C GLN A 1156 -106.60 -7.83 -81.34
N SER A 1157 -106.51 -8.54 -82.47
CA SER A 1157 -106.51 -10.01 -82.49
C SER A 1157 -105.28 -10.53 -83.23
N LYS A 1158 -104.82 -11.73 -82.85
CA LYS A 1158 -103.64 -12.36 -83.46
C LYS A 1158 -103.73 -12.43 -85.00
N HIS A 1159 -104.94 -12.55 -85.57
CA HIS A 1159 -105.14 -12.56 -87.02
C HIS A 1159 -104.83 -11.20 -87.68
N ASP A 1160 -105.06 -10.08 -87.00
CA ASP A 1160 -104.72 -8.74 -87.51
C ASP A 1160 -103.19 -8.53 -87.53
N VAL A 1161 -102.46 -9.01 -86.50
CA VAL A 1161 -100.99 -8.99 -86.43
C VAL A 1161 -100.38 -9.80 -87.55
N ASP A 1162 -100.92 -11.00 -87.82
CA ASP A 1162 -100.43 -11.87 -88.89
C ASP A 1162 -100.56 -11.20 -90.27
N ASN A 1163 -101.66 -10.47 -90.54
CA ASN A 1163 -101.84 -9.72 -91.80
C ASN A 1163 -100.86 -8.55 -91.96
N PHE A 1164 -100.56 -7.81 -90.87
CA PHE A 1164 -99.58 -6.71 -90.92
C PHE A 1164 -98.17 -7.21 -91.25
N VAL A 1165 -97.79 -8.35 -90.67
CA VAL A 1165 -96.48 -8.96 -90.92
C VAL A 1165 -96.35 -9.45 -92.36
N GLU A 1166 -97.42 -9.97 -92.99
CA GLU A 1166 -97.35 -10.35 -94.41
C GLU A 1166 -97.28 -9.15 -95.38
N GLU A 1167 -97.91 -8.01 -95.06
CA GLU A 1167 -97.84 -6.81 -95.92
C GLU A 1167 -96.40 -6.26 -96.01
N LEU A 1168 -95.69 -6.26 -94.87
CA LEU A 1168 -94.30 -5.84 -94.74
C LEU A 1168 -93.34 -6.80 -95.44
N ARG A 1169 -93.64 -8.11 -95.37
CA ARG A 1169 -92.87 -9.15 -96.07
C ARG A 1169 -92.90 -8.97 -97.59
N LYS A 1170 -94.06 -8.60 -98.14
CA LYS A 1170 -94.25 -8.46 -99.59
C LYS A 1170 -93.42 -7.32 -100.18
N GLN A 1171 -93.37 -6.16 -99.50
CA GLN A 1171 -92.56 -5.01 -99.94
C GLN A 1171 -91.06 -5.31 -99.94
N LEU A 1172 -90.58 -6.10 -98.98
CA LEU A 1172 -89.17 -6.50 -98.89
C LEU A 1172 -88.76 -7.49 -100.00
N LEU A 1173 -89.68 -8.33 -100.47
CA LEU A 1173 -89.42 -9.30 -101.53
C LEU A 1173 -89.32 -8.65 -102.92
N ASP A 1174 -90.09 -7.60 -103.21
CA ASP A 1174 -90.05 -6.90 -104.51
C ASP A 1174 -88.69 -6.21 -104.78
N GLU A 1175 -87.98 -5.79 -103.74
CA GLU A 1175 -86.69 -5.11 -103.87
C GLU A 1175 -85.50 -6.09 -103.94
N LEU A 1176 -85.73 -7.41 -103.81
CA LEU A 1176 -84.69 -8.43 -103.67
C LEU A 1176 -84.53 -9.30 -104.95
N ASP A 1177 -83.56 -8.94 -105.81
CA ASP A 1177 -83.15 -9.73 -106.99
C ASP A 1177 -81.93 -10.64 -106.73
N GLU A 1178 -81.70 -11.65 -107.61
CA GLU A 1178 -80.65 -12.66 -107.46
C GLU A 1178 -79.23 -12.09 -107.26
N GLU A 1179 -78.94 -10.80 -107.51
CA GLU A 1179 -77.62 -10.18 -107.32
C GLU A 1179 -77.60 -8.87 -106.51
N THR A 1180 -78.62 -8.59 -105.67
CA THR A 1180 -78.74 -7.32 -104.91
C THR A 1180 -78.83 -7.52 -103.38
N THR A 1181 -78.24 -6.62 -102.58
CA THR A 1181 -78.35 -6.58 -101.11
C THR A 1181 -79.02 -5.27 -100.64
N ILE A 1182 -80.03 -5.34 -99.78
CA ILE A 1182 -80.78 -4.17 -99.26
C ILE A 1182 -80.41 -3.88 -97.80
N HIS A 1183 -80.31 -2.60 -97.46
CA HIS A 1183 -80.07 -2.13 -96.10
C HIS A 1183 -81.16 -1.15 -95.63
N LEU A 1184 -81.78 -1.41 -94.47
CA LEU A 1184 -82.84 -0.55 -93.91
C LEU A 1184 -82.38 0.13 -92.60
N VAL A 1185 -82.61 1.45 -92.46
CA VAL A 1185 -82.12 2.31 -91.36
C VAL A 1185 -83.26 2.99 -90.61
#